data_AF-A0A7S1VGN3-F1
#
_entry.id   AF-A0A7S1VGN3-F1
#
_cell.length_a   1.000
_cell.length_b   1.000
_cell.length_c   1.000
_cell.angle_alpha   90.00
_cell.angle_beta   90.00
_cell.angle_gamma   90.00
#
_symmetry.space_group_name_H-M   'P 1'
#
loop_
_entity.id
_entity.type
_entity.pdbx_description
1 polymer ?
#
loop_
_entity_poly.entity_id
_entity_poly.type
_entity_poly.pdbx_seq_one_letter_code
_entity_poly.pdbx_strand_id
1 'polypeptide(L)'
;MRFNFFAISSIMSSVAMLSAAMMMVQRVASFVPKGGRMRATSSSLFSKTFMWRPSSLSSSSSRLMMATVAPTSETKSKKAEVTVEPPPKIQPLPTNDNDNELLCIRHSSAHVMAMAVQQVYPEAQVTIGPWIDNGFYYDFYFPETTSEETGETIPGRKLTDQDLKKVKKAMDKIVTKNYPITREEVTREEARSRIEALGEPFKLEILDSIKTEPITIYHIGEEWWDLCAGPHVESTGKIPKKALQLQSVAGAYWRGDEKREMLQRIYATAWKDPDQLKQYKKLLQEAKKRDHRMLGQKLNLFSIQEDAGGGLVFWHPKGSTVRRIVEDFWKQKHLDGGYDLVYTPHIANIDLWKTSGHFDFYKEDMFDQMQVENDQYQIKPMNCPFHCLMYKDELRSYRDLPIRWAELGTVYRYERSGTLHGLMRVRGFTQDDAHIYCLPSQLQEEIVAVLDLTEGILSRFGFDQYDVMLSTRPEKSVGGDEIWDAATVALKGALVAKGWDYSVDEGGGAFYGPKIDLKIRDAIGRQWQCSTVQCDFNLPDRFGLEYVDADTKKKQPIMVHRAIFGSVERFFGILIENTEGNFPLWMAPTQLKLLPVTDVVLDFCHEVAAEAKKKGIRIEVDRGSERLAKQIRNAEQARIPIMAVVGMKEMETKTLAVRSRKLGDLGSFAISDLIDELVQCSEAAVEMTTKGTTAEVEVEVEQEE
;
A
#
# COMPACT_ATOMS: atom_id res chain seq x y z
N MET A 1 -12.82 54.93 50.15
CA MET A 1 -14.08 54.63 49.44
C MET A 1 -14.16 53.11 49.32
N ARG A 2 -15.14 52.41 49.91
CA ARG A 2 -16.60 52.36 49.66
C ARG A 2 -17.00 51.38 48.53
N PHE A 3 -17.58 50.24 48.95
CA PHE A 3 -18.61 49.41 48.28
C PHE A 3 -18.25 48.68 46.97
N ASN A 4 -18.68 47.43 46.69
CA ASN A 4 -19.29 46.36 47.54
C ASN A 4 -19.06 44.96 46.87
N PHE A 5 -18.91 43.85 47.63
CA PHE A 5 -19.89 42.75 47.86
C PHE A 5 -20.64 42.22 46.61
N PHE A 6 -20.90 40.92 46.38
CA PHE A 6 -21.01 39.67 47.19
C PHE A 6 -20.62 38.46 46.25
N ALA A 7 -20.46 37.16 46.58
CA ALA A 7 -20.54 36.25 47.75
C ALA A 7 -19.58 35.03 47.47
N ILE A 8 -19.20 34.04 48.32
CA ILE A 8 -19.71 33.40 49.56
C ILE A 8 -20.89 32.43 49.28
N SER A 9 -20.88 31.11 49.51
CA SER A 9 -19.93 30.10 50.08
C SER A 9 -20.27 28.69 49.51
N SER A 10 -19.67 27.53 49.86
CA SER A 10 -18.80 27.14 50.98
C SER A 10 -17.90 25.93 50.67
N ILE A 11 -16.85 25.74 51.46
CA ILE A 11 -16.00 24.53 51.50
C ILE A 11 -16.38 23.72 52.74
N MET A 12 -16.87 22.49 52.57
CA MET A 12 -16.75 21.38 53.53
C MET A 12 -16.97 20.05 52.81
N SER A 13 -16.28 18.99 53.26
CA SER A 13 -16.40 17.59 52.81
C SER A 13 -15.89 17.33 51.37
N SER A 14 -15.00 16.36 51.09
CA SER A 14 -14.40 15.34 51.96
C SER A 14 -12.94 15.04 51.59
N VAL A 15 -12.01 15.24 52.52
CA VAL A 15 -10.70 14.56 52.50
C VAL A 15 -10.90 13.18 53.10
N ALA A 16 -11.47 12.26 52.32
CA ALA A 16 -11.70 10.87 52.68
C ALA A 16 -11.81 10.00 51.41
N MET A 17 -11.53 8.69 51.54
CA MET A 17 -11.53 7.70 50.44
C MET A 17 -10.40 7.80 49.39
N LEU A 18 -9.20 8.15 49.82
CA LEU A 18 -7.95 7.79 49.14
C LEU A 18 -7.18 6.69 49.91
N SER A 19 -7.92 5.64 50.33
CA SER A 19 -7.43 4.47 51.08
C SER A 19 -8.28 3.22 50.81
N ALA A 20 -8.22 2.66 49.60
CA ALA A 20 -9.05 1.50 49.22
C ALA A 20 -8.44 0.55 48.14
N ALA A 21 -7.11 0.42 48.07
CA ALA A 21 -6.46 -0.42 47.04
C ALA A 21 -5.11 -1.07 47.47
N MET A 22 -4.88 -1.31 48.77
CA MET A 22 -3.57 -1.79 49.25
C MET A 22 -3.65 -2.79 50.43
N MET A 23 -4.46 -3.85 50.31
CA MET A 23 -4.47 -4.97 51.27
C MET A 23 -5.03 -6.27 50.65
N MET A 24 -4.19 -7.08 49.98
CA MET A 24 -4.46 -8.52 49.80
C MET A 24 -3.22 -9.36 49.39
N VAL A 25 -2.17 -9.35 50.23
CA VAL A 25 -1.09 -10.37 50.15
C VAL A 25 -0.69 -10.81 51.56
N GLN A 26 -1.04 -12.04 51.95
CA GLN A 26 -0.20 -12.99 52.71
C GLN A 26 -1.01 -14.21 53.19
N ARG A 27 -0.29 -15.34 53.37
CA ARG A 27 -0.80 -16.72 53.64
C ARG A 27 -1.54 -17.28 52.40
N VAL A 28 -1.24 -18.48 51.92
CA VAL A 28 -0.63 -19.66 52.58
C VAL A 28 0.80 -19.93 52.10
N ALA A 29 1.62 -20.53 52.96
CA ALA A 29 2.92 -21.09 52.61
C ALA A 29 3.09 -22.49 53.23
N SER A 30 3.97 -23.30 52.61
CA SER A 30 4.57 -24.55 53.13
C SER A 30 3.63 -25.62 53.73
N PHE A 31 3.41 -26.71 52.98
CA PHE A 31 3.26 -28.05 53.54
C PHE A 31 4.20 -29.00 52.78
N VAL A 32 5.11 -29.67 53.50
CA VAL A 32 6.10 -30.60 52.93
C VAL A 32 6.12 -31.91 53.73
N PRO A 33 5.61 -33.02 53.17
CA PRO A 33 5.87 -34.37 53.67
C PRO A 33 7.24 -34.88 53.19
N LYS A 34 7.93 -35.66 54.02
CA LYS A 34 9.26 -36.24 53.69
C LYS A 34 9.15 -37.60 53.00
N GLY A 35 9.95 -37.76 51.95
CA GLY A 35 10.68 -38.97 51.55
C GLY A 35 10.05 -40.36 51.72
N GLY A 36 9.74 -41.01 50.59
CA GLY A 36 9.60 -42.47 50.46
C GLY A 36 10.58 -43.03 49.43
N ARG A 37 11.37 -44.05 49.80
CA ARG A 37 12.31 -44.76 48.92
C ARG A 37 11.69 -46.10 48.50
N MET A 38 11.63 -46.40 47.20
CA MET A 38 11.59 -47.78 46.68
C MET A 38 12.27 -47.86 45.30
N ARG A 39 12.62 -49.08 44.86
CA ARG A 39 13.46 -49.38 43.68
C ARG A 39 12.67 -50.12 42.60
N ALA A 40 12.99 -49.83 41.33
CA ALA A 40 12.80 -50.69 40.14
C ALA A 40 11.32 -51.06 39.83
N THR A 41 10.90 -51.38 38.60
CA THR A 41 11.59 -52.09 37.50
C THR A 41 11.26 -51.51 36.11
N SER A 42 11.79 -52.15 35.07
CA SER A 42 11.60 -51.87 33.64
C SER A 42 10.17 -52.09 33.12
N SER A 43 9.75 -51.24 32.18
CA SER A 43 9.24 -51.70 30.87
C SER A 43 9.27 -50.57 29.83
N SER A 44 9.42 -50.93 28.56
CA SER A 44 9.04 -50.08 27.43
C SER A 44 7.54 -50.21 27.18
N LEU A 45 6.91 -49.18 26.60
CA LEU A 45 5.75 -49.35 25.71
C LEU A 45 5.43 -48.07 24.93
N PHE A 46 4.82 -48.27 23.76
CA PHE A 46 4.46 -47.23 22.78
C PHE A 46 3.38 -46.29 23.32
N SER A 47 3.48 -45.01 22.95
CA SER A 47 2.32 -44.11 23.00
C SER A 47 1.27 -44.57 21.99
N LYS A 48 0.07 -44.90 22.46
CA LYS A 48 -1.12 -45.08 21.61
C LYS A 48 -2.01 -43.85 21.78
N THR A 49 -2.16 -43.07 20.73
CA THR A 49 -3.08 -41.93 20.68
C THR A 49 -4.51 -42.41 20.90
N PHE A 50 -5.23 -41.78 21.84
CA PHE A 50 -6.64 -42.08 22.08
C PHE A 50 -7.50 -41.50 20.95
N MET A 51 -8.23 -42.36 20.24
CA MET A 51 -9.12 -41.98 19.15
C MET A 51 -10.57 -41.93 19.65
N TRP A 52 -11.21 -40.76 19.56
CA TRP A 52 -12.59 -40.56 20.02
C TRP A 52 -13.58 -40.75 18.85
N ARG A 53 -14.57 -41.63 19.02
CA ARG A 53 -15.65 -41.87 18.04
C ARG A 53 -16.95 -41.21 18.47
N PRO A 54 -17.55 -40.34 17.65
CA PRO A 54 -18.99 -40.11 17.63
C PRO A 54 -19.72 -41.29 16.95
N SER A 55 -20.98 -41.53 17.31
CA SER A 55 -21.79 -42.64 16.81
C SER A 55 -22.88 -42.21 15.82
N SER A 56 -22.88 -42.83 14.63
CA SER A 56 -24.06 -43.15 13.79
C SER A 56 -25.22 -42.15 13.70
N LEU A 57 -25.37 -41.53 12.53
CA LEU A 57 -26.67 -41.16 11.95
C LEU A 57 -27.00 -42.07 10.75
N SER A 58 -28.28 -42.25 10.44
CA SER A 58 -28.78 -43.47 9.79
C SER A 58 -29.17 -43.35 8.32
N SER A 59 -28.60 -44.25 7.51
CA SER A 59 -29.26 -44.94 6.38
C SER A 59 -30.05 -44.11 5.34
N SER A 60 -29.34 -43.62 4.32
CA SER A 60 -29.88 -43.46 2.96
C SER A 60 -28.84 -43.73 1.86
N SER A 61 -27.81 -44.53 2.16
CA SER A 61 -26.75 -44.90 1.20
C SER A 61 -27.07 -46.18 0.42
N SER A 62 -26.34 -46.37 -0.68
CA SER A 62 -26.45 -47.43 -1.70
C SER A 62 -27.67 -47.38 -2.63
N ARG A 63 -27.39 -47.17 -3.93
CA ARG A 63 -27.68 -48.13 -5.02
C ARG A 63 -26.98 -47.72 -6.32
N LEU A 64 -26.05 -48.58 -6.76
CA LEU A 64 -25.51 -48.79 -8.12
C LEU A 64 -24.94 -47.55 -8.86
N MET A 65 -23.63 -47.44 -9.16
CA MET A 65 -22.71 -48.29 -9.97
C MET A 65 -22.68 -47.96 -11.47
N MET A 66 -21.46 -48.05 -12.05
CA MET A 66 -21.08 -47.93 -13.48
C MET A 66 -21.12 -46.52 -14.10
N ALA A 67 -20.20 -46.11 -14.99
CA ALA A 67 -18.85 -46.64 -15.30
C ALA A 67 -17.97 -45.61 -16.06
N THR A 68 -16.66 -45.64 -15.80
CA THR A 68 -15.48 -45.30 -16.63
C THR A 68 -15.53 -44.31 -17.83
N VAL A 69 -14.55 -43.39 -17.80
CA VAL A 69 -13.75 -42.85 -18.93
C VAL A 69 -14.36 -41.77 -19.84
N ALA A 70 -13.48 -40.85 -20.27
CA ALA A 70 -13.76 -39.63 -21.03
C ALA A 70 -13.19 -39.72 -22.48
N PRO A 71 -13.27 -38.68 -23.33
CA PRO A 71 -14.34 -37.69 -23.51
C PRO A 71 -14.83 -37.61 -24.99
N THR A 72 -16.13 -37.49 -25.25
CA THR A 72 -16.64 -37.24 -26.62
C THR A 72 -17.79 -36.24 -26.70
N SER A 73 -17.53 -35.14 -27.42
CA SER A 73 -18.43 -34.33 -28.27
C SER A 73 -19.95 -34.24 -27.99
N GLU A 74 -20.41 -33.00 -27.85
CA GLU A 74 -21.74 -32.49 -28.24
C GLU A 74 -23.02 -33.19 -27.73
N THR A 75 -23.71 -32.56 -26.78
CA THR A 75 -25.17 -32.40 -26.87
C THR A 75 -25.60 -31.05 -26.28
N LYS A 76 -26.39 -30.27 -27.02
CA LYS A 76 -26.92 -28.98 -26.56
C LYS A 76 -28.16 -29.17 -25.68
N SER A 77 -28.11 -28.71 -24.43
CA SER A 77 -29.33 -28.37 -23.68
C SER A 77 -29.14 -27.10 -22.85
N LYS A 78 -30.20 -26.32 -22.62
CA LYS A 78 -30.12 -25.00 -21.99
C LYS A 78 -30.36 -25.10 -20.48
N LYS A 79 -29.31 -24.92 -19.69
CA LYS A 79 -29.40 -24.28 -18.37
C LYS A 79 -28.47 -23.07 -18.36
N ALA A 80 -28.87 -22.02 -17.66
CA ALA A 80 -28.01 -20.87 -17.42
C ALA A 80 -27.09 -21.20 -16.23
N GLU A 81 -25.94 -21.79 -16.51
CA GLU A 81 -24.82 -21.72 -15.57
C GLU A 81 -24.46 -20.25 -15.39
N VAL A 82 -24.50 -19.77 -14.15
CA VAL A 82 -23.86 -18.50 -13.81
C VAL A 82 -22.38 -18.80 -13.68
N THR A 83 -21.71 -18.89 -14.82
CA THR A 83 -20.25 -18.87 -14.86
C THR A 83 -19.79 -17.54 -14.28
N VAL A 84 -19.36 -17.57 -13.02
CA VAL A 84 -18.57 -16.49 -12.43
C VAL A 84 -17.23 -16.54 -13.14
N GLU A 85 -17.14 -15.89 -14.30
CA GLU A 85 -15.88 -15.73 -15.01
C GLU A 85 -14.84 -15.18 -14.01
N PRO A 86 -13.69 -15.84 -13.82
CA PRO A 86 -12.62 -15.25 -13.03
C PRO A 86 -12.27 -13.89 -13.65
N PRO A 87 -12.04 -12.84 -12.85
CA PRO A 87 -11.83 -11.48 -13.37
C PRO A 87 -10.75 -11.54 -14.45
N PRO A 88 -11.03 -11.08 -15.68
CA PRO A 88 -10.25 -11.45 -16.85
C PRO A 88 -8.80 -11.04 -16.64
N LYS A 89 -7.89 -12.03 -16.63
CA LYS A 89 -6.45 -11.81 -16.39
C LYS A 89 -5.97 -10.69 -17.31
N ILE A 90 -5.74 -9.52 -16.72
CA ILE A 90 -5.26 -8.34 -17.41
C ILE A 90 -3.86 -8.67 -17.87
N GLN A 91 -3.68 -8.88 -19.18
CA GLN A 91 -2.34 -8.98 -19.75
C GLN A 91 -1.64 -7.63 -19.50
N PRO A 92 -0.42 -7.63 -18.93
CA PRO A 92 0.32 -6.40 -18.72
C PRO A 92 0.58 -5.74 -20.08
N LEU A 93 0.41 -4.42 -20.13
CA LEU A 93 0.79 -3.65 -21.30
C LEU A 93 2.32 -3.45 -21.31
N PRO A 94 2.94 -3.31 -22.50
CA PRO A 94 4.36 -2.99 -22.60
C PRO A 94 4.68 -1.62 -21.97
N THR A 95 5.80 -1.58 -21.25
CA THR A 95 6.41 -0.37 -20.68
C THR A 95 7.53 0.10 -21.61
N ASN A 96 8.30 1.10 -21.20
CA ASN A 96 9.49 1.50 -21.97
C ASN A 96 10.63 0.48 -21.79
N ASP A 97 10.73 -0.10 -20.60
CA ASP A 97 11.84 -0.95 -20.15
C ASP A 97 11.83 -2.33 -20.80
N ASN A 98 10.66 -2.79 -21.27
CA ASN A 98 10.51 -4.05 -22.02
C ASN A 98 10.28 -3.84 -23.54
N ASP A 99 10.25 -2.59 -24.02
CA ASP A 99 9.95 -2.28 -25.42
C ASP A 99 10.60 -0.97 -25.91
N ASN A 100 11.83 -1.09 -26.43
CA ASN A 100 12.60 0.04 -26.99
C ASN A 100 11.89 0.76 -28.15
N GLU A 101 11.08 0.08 -28.96
CA GLU A 101 10.32 0.73 -30.03
C GLU A 101 9.20 1.60 -29.45
N LEU A 102 8.55 1.14 -28.39
CA LEU A 102 7.53 1.91 -27.68
C LEU A 102 8.12 3.13 -26.95
N LEU A 103 9.33 3.00 -26.39
CA LEU A 103 10.10 4.11 -25.84
C LEU A 103 10.36 5.17 -26.94
N CYS A 104 10.94 4.77 -28.08
CA CYS A 104 11.15 5.66 -29.23
C CYS A 104 9.86 6.34 -29.71
N ILE A 105 8.74 5.59 -29.81
CA ILE A 105 7.43 6.13 -30.21
C ILE A 105 6.95 7.21 -29.23
N ARG A 106 7.03 6.95 -27.92
CA ARG A 106 6.59 7.90 -26.87
C ARG A 106 7.47 9.14 -26.84
N HIS A 107 8.78 8.98 -26.92
CA HIS A 107 9.72 10.09 -26.89
C HIS A 107 9.63 10.98 -28.13
N SER A 108 9.54 10.40 -29.35
CA SER A 108 9.25 11.18 -30.55
C SER A 108 7.84 11.80 -30.53
N SER A 109 6.87 11.19 -29.86
CA SER A 109 5.55 11.79 -29.64
C SER A 109 5.60 13.01 -28.71
N ALA A 110 6.54 13.07 -27.78
CA ALA A 110 6.81 14.24 -26.95
C ALA A 110 7.33 15.41 -27.81
N HIS A 111 8.36 15.18 -28.63
CA HIS A 111 8.88 16.21 -29.55
C HIS A 111 7.80 16.70 -30.54
N VAL A 112 7.00 15.79 -31.10
CA VAL A 112 5.85 16.15 -31.94
C VAL A 112 4.77 16.93 -31.17
N MET A 113 4.64 16.74 -29.85
CA MET A 113 3.76 17.55 -29.00
C MET A 113 4.32 18.96 -28.81
N ALA A 114 5.62 19.10 -28.57
CA ALA A 114 6.28 20.39 -28.43
C ALA A 114 6.18 21.23 -29.71
N MET A 115 6.57 20.66 -30.85
CA MET A 115 6.36 21.25 -32.19
C MET A 115 4.89 21.62 -32.44
N ALA A 116 3.94 20.75 -32.04
CA ALA A 116 2.51 21.01 -32.21
C ALA A 116 1.97 22.12 -31.30
N VAL A 117 2.54 22.32 -30.10
CA VAL A 117 2.17 23.43 -29.21
C VAL A 117 2.72 24.74 -29.79
N GLN A 118 3.99 24.81 -30.17
CA GLN A 118 4.59 26.02 -30.76
C GLN A 118 3.93 26.41 -32.11
N GLN A 119 3.47 25.44 -32.91
CA GLN A 119 2.67 25.72 -34.13
C GLN A 119 1.25 26.27 -33.87
N VAL A 120 0.70 26.11 -32.66
CA VAL A 120 -0.64 26.61 -32.30
C VAL A 120 -0.54 27.85 -31.39
N TYR A 121 0.55 27.97 -30.65
CA TYR A 121 0.87 29.03 -29.70
C TYR A 121 2.36 29.39 -29.83
N PRO A 122 2.74 30.29 -30.77
CA PRO A 122 4.11 30.72 -30.95
C PRO A 122 4.73 31.37 -29.70
N GLU A 123 3.90 31.81 -28.75
CA GLU A 123 4.32 32.32 -27.44
C GLU A 123 4.87 31.25 -26.48
N ALA A 124 4.72 29.96 -26.79
CA ALA A 124 5.11 28.88 -25.88
C ALA A 124 6.61 28.56 -25.93
N GLN A 125 7.30 28.65 -24.79
CA GLN A 125 8.67 28.15 -24.63
C GLN A 125 8.62 26.69 -24.15
N VAL A 126 9.43 25.82 -24.76
CA VAL A 126 9.47 24.39 -24.40
C VAL A 126 10.62 24.11 -23.44
N THR A 127 10.40 23.22 -22.47
CA THR A 127 11.35 22.99 -21.37
C THR A 127 11.82 21.53 -21.31
N ILE A 128 11.12 20.63 -20.60
CA ILE A 128 11.45 19.21 -20.50
C ILE A 128 10.28 18.32 -20.95
N GLY A 129 10.60 17.23 -21.66
CA GLY A 129 9.60 16.33 -22.27
C GLY A 129 9.89 14.83 -22.19
N PRO A 130 10.16 14.25 -21.01
CA PRO A 130 10.53 12.85 -20.88
C PRO A 130 9.36 11.88 -21.11
N TRP A 131 9.71 10.64 -21.46
CA TRP A 131 8.79 9.51 -21.38
C TRP A 131 8.53 9.07 -19.94
N ILE A 132 7.41 8.37 -19.72
CA ILE A 132 7.01 7.71 -18.47
C ILE A 132 6.43 6.33 -18.80
N ASP A 133 6.31 5.43 -17.82
CA ASP A 133 6.03 3.99 -17.98
C ASP A 133 4.90 3.65 -18.98
N ASN A 134 3.88 4.51 -19.04
CA ASN A 134 2.67 4.36 -19.84
C ASN A 134 2.41 5.54 -20.81
N GLY A 135 3.41 6.39 -21.07
CA GLY A 135 3.23 7.60 -21.88
C GLY A 135 4.41 8.56 -21.88
N PHE A 136 4.13 9.86 -21.86
CA PHE A 136 5.10 10.96 -21.79
C PHE A 136 4.42 12.24 -21.28
N TYR A 137 5.21 13.27 -21.01
CA TYR A 137 4.69 14.63 -20.84
C TYR A 137 5.58 15.66 -21.57
N TYR A 138 5.16 16.91 -21.61
CA TYR A 138 6.05 18.06 -21.83
C TYR A 138 5.61 19.22 -20.95
N ASP A 139 6.59 19.94 -20.42
CA ASP A 139 6.40 21.17 -19.66
C ASP A 139 6.60 22.41 -20.54
N PHE A 140 5.60 23.28 -20.56
CA PHE A 140 5.58 24.51 -21.33
C PHE A 140 5.55 25.74 -20.42
N TYR A 141 6.38 26.73 -20.71
CA TYR A 141 6.25 28.07 -20.15
C TYR A 141 5.49 28.98 -21.12
N PHE A 142 4.57 29.77 -20.57
CA PHE A 142 3.82 30.79 -21.30
C PHE A 142 4.12 32.13 -20.62
N PRO A 143 5.01 32.97 -21.19
CA PRO A 143 5.38 34.24 -20.59
C PRO A 143 4.17 35.19 -20.51
N GLU A 144 4.21 36.11 -19.56
CA GLU A 144 3.38 37.31 -19.63
C GLU A 144 3.98 38.24 -20.70
N THR A 145 3.13 38.87 -21.52
CA THR A 145 3.56 39.73 -22.62
C THR A 145 2.87 41.08 -22.55
N THR A 146 3.58 42.16 -22.85
CA THR A 146 2.97 43.50 -22.91
C THR A 146 2.44 43.76 -24.31
N SER A 147 1.18 44.19 -24.42
CA SER A 147 0.58 44.66 -25.67
C SER A 147 1.32 45.90 -26.18
N GLU A 148 1.93 45.83 -27.36
CA GLU A 148 2.60 46.98 -27.99
C GLU A 148 1.62 48.11 -28.36
N GLU A 149 0.34 47.79 -28.62
CA GLU A 149 -0.69 48.77 -28.99
C GLU A 149 -1.39 49.40 -27.78
N THR A 150 -1.54 48.70 -26.65
CA THR A 150 -2.29 49.19 -25.47
C THR A 150 -1.45 49.40 -24.21
N GLY A 151 -0.21 48.89 -24.17
CA GLY A 151 0.65 48.94 -22.99
C GLY A 151 0.23 48.03 -21.83
N GLU A 152 -0.81 47.21 -22.01
CA GLU A 152 -1.36 46.33 -20.98
C GLU A 152 -0.59 45.00 -20.91
N THR A 153 -0.32 44.51 -19.69
CA THR A 153 0.23 43.18 -19.46
C THR A 153 -0.84 42.11 -19.72
N ILE A 154 -0.62 41.30 -20.75
CA ILE A 154 -1.40 40.09 -21.05
C ILE A 154 -0.85 38.95 -20.17
N PRO A 155 -1.65 38.37 -19.26
CA PRO A 155 -1.18 37.29 -18.40
C PRO A 155 -0.94 36.00 -19.20
N GLY A 156 0.06 35.23 -18.79
CA GLY A 156 0.49 34.01 -19.47
C GLY A 156 -0.66 33.04 -19.74
N ARG A 157 -0.79 32.58 -21.00
CA ARG A 157 -1.88 31.70 -21.45
C ARG A 157 -2.01 30.47 -20.55
N LYS A 158 -3.23 30.19 -20.08
CA LYS A 158 -3.58 28.92 -19.43
C LYS A 158 -4.20 27.96 -20.46
N LEU A 159 -3.64 26.76 -20.57
CA LEU A 159 -4.09 25.71 -21.48
C LEU A 159 -5.35 25.02 -20.96
N THR A 160 -6.28 24.70 -21.87
CA THR A 160 -7.55 24.02 -21.55
C THR A 160 -7.75 22.72 -22.35
N ASP A 161 -8.74 21.91 -21.96
CA ASP A 161 -9.21 20.75 -22.74
C ASP A 161 -9.65 21.10 -24.18
N GLN A 162 -9.95 22.37 -24.47
CA GLN A 162 -10.21 22.82 -25.84
C GLN A 162 -8.91 23.05 -26.63
N ASP A 163 -7.86 23.52 -25.96
CA ASP A 163 -6.54 23.72 -26.53
C ASP A 163 -5.85 22.39 -26.82
N LEU A 164 -5.99 21.39 -25.94
CA LEU A 164 -5.55 20.01 -26.21
C LEU A 164 -6.15 19.45 -27.51
N LYS A 165 -7.40 19.80 -27.87
CA LYS A 165 -8.00 19.39 -29.15
C LYS A 165 -7.38 20.08 -30.35
N LYS A 166 -6.91 21.33 -30.21
CA LYS A 166 -6.17 22.06 -31.24
C LYS A 166 -4.77 21.46 -31.42
N VAL A 167 -4.04 21.24 -30.31
CA VAL A 167 -2.70 20.64 -30.28
C VAL A 167 -2.73 19.24 -30.90
N LYS A 168 -3.65 18.34 -30.50
CA LYS A 168 -3.76 17.01 -31.10
C LYS A 168 -4.04 17.06 -32.62
N LYS A 169 -4.83 18.04 -33.09
CA LYS A 169 -5.06 18.27 -34.53
C LYS A 169 -3.81 18.79 -35.26
N ALA A 170 -2.90 19.51 -34.59
CA ALA A 170 -1.60 19.88 -35.13
C ALA A 170 -0.63 18.67 -35.15
N MET A 171 -0.54 17.90 -34.05
CA MET A 171 0.22 16.63 -34.02
C MET A 171 -0.19 15.68 -35.14
N ASP A 172 -1.50 15.51 -35.38
CA ASP A 172 -2.02 14.64 -36.43
C ASP A 172 -1.66 15.12 -37.85
N LYS A 173 -1.43 16.43 -38.06
CA LYS A 173 -0.84 16.95 -39.30
C LYS A 173 0.66 16.62 -39.39
N ILE A 174 1.42 16.87 -38.34
CA ILE A 174 2.88 16.64 -38.26
C ILE A 174 3.21 15.15 -38.51
N VAL A 175 2.45 14.24 -37.91
CA VAL A 175 2.55 12.79 -38.15
C VAL A 175 2.14 12.43 -39.59
N THR A 176 1.08 13.05 -40.12
CA THR A 176 0.63 12.78 -41.50
C THR A 176 1.57 13.34 -42.57
N LYS A 177 2.36 14.38 -42.28
CA LYS A 177 3.42 14.88 -43.16
C LYS A 177 4.63 13.93 -43.25
N ASN A 178 4.84 13.05 -42.28
CA ASN A 178 5.96 12.10 -42.22
C ASN A 178 7.34 12.77 -42.40
N TYR A 179 7.65 13.74 -41.54
CA TYR A 179 8.96 14.37 -41.51
C TYR A 179 10.05 13.39 -41.07
N PRO A 180 11.28 13.46 -41.62
CA PRO A 180 12.42 12.74 -41.08
C PRO A 180 12.75 13.28 -39.68
N ILE A 181 13.27 12.40 -38.82
CA ILE A 181 13.84 12.78 -37.53
C ILE A 181 15.33 12.47 -37.58
N THR A 182 16.17 13.51 -37.49
CA THR A 182 17.63 13.40 -37.66
C THR A 182 18.36 13.88 -36.42
N ARG A 183 19.48 13.20 -36.10
CA ARG A 183 20.39 13.54 -34.99
C ARG A 183 21.56 14.35 -35.52
N GLU A 184 21.81 15.51 -34.94
CA GLU A 184 23.00 16.33 -35.14
C GLU A 184 23.86 16.27 -33.87
N GLU A 185 25.18 16.20 -34.05
CA GLU A 185 26.16 16.42 -32.97
C GLU A 185 26.75 17.83 -33.15
N VAL A 186 26.71 18.63 -32.09
CA VAL A 186 27.19 20.02 -32.07
C VAL A 186 28.11 20.25 -30.87
N THR A 187 28.92 21.32 -30.91
CA THR A 187 29.62 21.76 -29.69
C THR A 187 28.68 22.51 -28.76
N ARG A 188 29.07 22.63 -27.49
CA ARG A 188 28.32 23.37 -26.48
C ARG A 188 28.15 24.86 -26.82
N GLU A 189 29.14 25.46 -27.49
CA GLU A 189 29.13 26.86 -27.92
C GLU A 189 28.12 27.08 -29.05
N GLU A 190 28.10 26.18 -30.04
CA GLU A 190 27.12 26.18 -31.13
C GLU A 190 25.70 25.95 -30.59
N ALA A 191 25.51 24.98 -29.70
CA ALA A 191 24.23 24.75 -29.02
C ALA A 191 23.76 25.99 -28.24
N ARG A 192 24.65 26.63 -27.47
CA ARG A 192 24.33 27.86 -26.74
C ARG A 192 23.91 28.97 -27.69
N SER A 193 24.69 29.24 -28.76
CA SER A 193 24.39 30.29 -29.73
C SER A 193 23.02 30.12 -30.39
N ARG A 194 22.67 28.88 -30.77
CA ARG A 194 21.34 28.56 -31.32
C ARG A 194 20.20 28.76 -30.33
N ILE A 195 20.38 28.41 -29.06
CA ILE A 195 19.36 28.60 -28.00
C ILE A 195 19.20 30.09 -27.66
N GLU A 196 20.30 30.84 -27.57
CA GLU A 196 20.27 32.29 -27.34
C GLU A 196 19.55 33.02 -28.48
N ALA A 197 19.73 32.60 -29.73
CA ALA A 197 19.01 33.11 -30.89
C ALA A 197 17.50 32.78 -30.90
N LEU A 198 17.07 31.70 -30.22
CA LEU A 198 15.65 31.38 -30.02
C LEU A 198 15.03 32.07 -28.79
N GLY A 199 15.84 32.56 -27.85
CA GLY A 199 15.36 33.17 -26.62
C GLY A 199 14.68 32.19 -25.64
N GLU A 200 15.09 30.92 -25.62
CA GLU A 200 14.55 29.88 -24.72
C GLU A 200 15.47 29.63 -23.50
N PRO A 201 15.37 30.42 -22.41
CA PRO A 201 16.33 30.38 -21.30
C PRO A 201 16.38 29.03 -20.56
N PHE A 202 15.25 28.31 -20.50
CA PHE A 202 15.20 26.98 -19.88
C PHE A 202 16.12 25.98 -20.58
N LYS A 203 16.33 26.09 -21.90
CA LYS A 203 17.25 25.22 -22.65
C LYS A 203 18.72 25.54 -22.37
N LEU A 204 19.06 26.80 -22.04
CA LEU A 204 20.39 27.17 -21.55
C LEU A 204 20.66 26.48 -20.21
N GLU A 205 19.71 26.51 -19.29
CA GLU A 205 19.83 25.79 -18.02
C GLU A 205 19.92 24.26 -18.18
N ILE A 206 19.26 23.68 -19.18
CA ILE A 206 19.41 22.25 -19.51
C ILE A 206 20.85 22.00 -19.99
N LEU A 207 21.31 22.76 -21.00
CA LEU A 207 22.65 22.67 -21.58
C LEU A 207 23.76 22.79 -20.52
N ASP A 208 23.64 23.76 -19.60
CA ASP A 208 24.58 23.97 -18.50
C ASP A 208 24.59 22.81 -17.49
N SER A 209 23.51 22.03 -17.40
CA SER A 209 23.45 20.82 -16.58
C SER A 209 23.91 19.52 -17.27
N ILE A 210 24.08 19.52 -18.60
CA ILE A 210 24.67 18.38 -19.33
C ILE A 210 26.19 18.37 -19.07
N LYS A 211 26.71 17.26 -18.52
CA LYS A 211 28.15 17.09 -18.21
C LYS A 211 28.93 16.29 -19.27
N THR A 212 28.25 15.75 -20.27
CA THR A 212 28.79 14.85 -21.29
C THR A 212 28.86 15.55 -22.65
N GLU A 213 29.88 15.23 -23.43
CA GLU A 213 30.04 15.65 -24.83
C GLU A 213 30.01 14.41 -25.75
N PRO A 214 29.59 14.53 -27.02
CA PRO A 214 29.09 15.74 -27.68
C PRO A 214 27.65 16.09 -27.29
N ILE A 215 27.30 17.38 -27.42
CA ILE A 215 25.91 17.83 -27.32
C ILE A 215 25.13 17.34 -28.54
N THR A 216 23.90 16.88 -28.30
CA THR A 216 23.03 16.28 -29.33
C THR A 216 21.74 17.09 -29.51
N ILE A 217 21.41 17.33 -30.78
CA ILE A 217 20.16 17.97 -31.21
C ILE A 217 19.39 16.99 -32.09
N TYR A 218 18.07 16.94 -31.91
CA TYR A 218 17.17 16.19 -32.80
C TYR A 218 16.22 17.13 -33.54
N HIS A 219 16.27 17.06 -34.87
CA HIS A 219 15.40 17.83 -35.77
C HIS A 219 14.14 17.04 -36.13
N ILE A 220 13.06 17.75 -36.45
CA ILE A 220 11.87 17.23 -37.14
C ILE A 220 11.70 18.02 -38.44
N GLY A 221 12.13 17.44 -39.55
CA GLY A 221 12.21 18.14 -40.84
C GLY A 221 13.22 19.28 -40.79
N GLU A 222 12.87 20.40 -41.42
CA GLU A 222 13.61 21.67 -41.31
C GLU A 222 12.90 22.66 -40.35
N GLU A 223 11.73 22.28 -39.84
CA GLU A 223 10.78 23.19 -39.20
C GLU A 223 10.87 23.26 -37.67
N TRP A 224 11.59 22.36 -37.01
CA TRP A 224 11.73 22.33 -35.54
C TRP A 224 12.90 21.45 -35.06
N TRP A 225 13.50 21.79 -33.92
CA TRP A 225 14.53 20.96 -33.27
C TRP A 225 14.50 21.10 -31.74
N ASP A 226 15.07 20.12 -31.03
CA ASP A 226 15.32 20.25 -29.59
C ASP A 226 16.62 19.56 -29.11
N LEU A 227 17.11 20.03 -27.96
CA LEU A 227 18.29 19.57 -27.24
C LEU A 227 17.97 18.25 -26.52
N CYS A 228 18.40 17.12 -27.07
CA CYS A 228 17.93 15.81 -26.64
C CYS A 228 18.91 14.68 -26.94
N ALA A 229 19.03 13.72 -26.01
CA ALA A 229 19.87 12.52 -26.15
C ALA A 229 19.23 11.38 -26.96
N GLY A 230 17.92 11.45 -27.25
CA GLY A 230 17.18 10.34 -27.87
C GLY A 230 16.89 9.19 -26.89
N PRO A 231 16.56 7.98 -27.39
CA PRO A 231 16.41 7.61 -28.81
C PRO A 231 15.05 8.04 -29.38
N HIS A 232 14.91 7.97 -30.70
CA HIS A 232 13.72 8.39 -31.45
C HIS A 232 13.41 7.44 -32.62
N VAL A 233 12.18 7.49 -33.16
CA VAL A 233 11.84 6.83 -34.43
C VAL A 233 12.41 7.61 -35.64
N GLU A 234 12.61 6.93 -36.76
CA GLU A 234 13.21 7.49 -37.99
C GLU A 234 12.42 8.67 -38.61
N SER A 235 11.09 8.69 -38.45
CA SER A 235 10.22 9.72 -39.03
C SER A 235 8.91 9.87 -38.26
N THR A 236 8.29 11.05 -38.30
CA THR A 236 7.05 11.32 -37.56
C THR A 236 5.88 10.41 -37.98
N GLY A 237 5.87 9.91 -39.21
CA GLY A 237 4.84 9.00 -39.72
C GLY A 237 4.93 7.57 -39.17
N LYS A 238 6.03 7.21 -38.50
CA LYS A 238 6.13 5.96 -37.71
C LYS A 238 5.28 6.02 -36.44
N ILE A 239 4.93 7.21 -35.94
CA ILE A 239 4.09 7.39 -34.75
C ILE A 239 2.64 7.00 -35.08
N PRO A 240 2.04 6.00 -34.41
CA PRO A 240 0.71 5.53 -34.78
C PRO A 240 -0.39 6.51 -34.32
N LYS A 241 -0.77 7.47 -35.18
CA LYS A 241 -1.71 8.58 -34.84
C LYS A 241 -3.06 8.21 -34.21
N LYS A 242 -3.53 6.97 -34.43
CA LYS A 242 -4.75 6.40 -33.82
C LYS A 242 -4.54 5.85 -32.40
N ALA A 243 -3.28 5.57 -32.03
CA ALA A 243 -2.82 5.05 -30.74
C ALA A 243 -2.21 6.15 -29.82
N LEU A 244 -2.11 7.37 -30.35
CA LEU A 244 -1.60 8.58 -29.68
C LEU A 244 -2.77 9.39 -29.08
N GLN A 245 -2.66 9.81 -27.81
CA GLN A 245 -3.68 10.60 -27.12
C GLN A 245 -3.09 11.57 -26.07
N LEU A 246 -3.59 12.81 -26.05
CA LEU A 246 -3.42 13.76 -24.94
C LEU A 246 -4.41 13.45 -23.81
N GLN A 247 -3.98 13.58 -22.55
CA GLN A 247 -4.74 13.16 -21.37
C GLN A 247 -5.26 14.34 -20.55
N SER A 248 -4.38 15.23 -20.09
CA SER A 248 -4.72 16.33 -19.17
C SER A 248 -3.60 17.37 -19.09
N VAL A 249 -3.95 18.59 -18.67
CA VAL A 249 -2.99 19.63 -18.25
C VAL A 249 -2.83 19.58 -16.72
N ALA A 250 -1.62 19.80 -16.22
CA ALA A 250 -1.31 20.02 -14.80
C ALA A 250 -0.34 21.20 -14.63
N GLY A 251 -0.27 21.76 -13.42
CA GLY A 251 0.81 22.68 -13.04
C GLY A 251 2.07 21.90 -12.63
N ALA A 252 3.23 22.45 -12.97
CA ALA A 252 4.54 22.03 -12.47
C ALA A 252 5.36 23.28 -12.11
N TYR A 253 6.46 23.13 -11.38
CA TYR A 253 7.44 24.18 -11.15
C TYR A 253 8.78 23.77 -11.74
N TRP A 254 9.51 24.72 -12.33
CA TRP A 254 10.83 24.41 -12.90
C TRP A 254 11.78 23.81 -11.86
N ARG A 255 12.42 22.68 -12.21
CA ARG A 255 13.26 21.85 -11.33
C ARG A 255 12.61 21.46 -9.97
N GLY A 256 11.30 21.64 -9.79
CA GLY A 256 10.58 21.36 -8.54
C GLY A 256 10.70 22.43 -7.45
N ASP A 257 11.19 23.63 -7.78
CA ASP A 257 11.29 24.76 -6.85
C ASP A 257 10.06 25.69 -6.96
N GLU A 258 9.27 25.75 -5.89
CA GLU A 258 8.05 26.57 -5.80
C GLU A 258 8.31 28.08 -5.84
N LYS A 259 9.58 28.52 -5.76
CA LYS A 259 10.00 29.92 -5.96
C LYS A 259 10.26 30.28 -7.43
N ARG A 260 10.21 29.29 -8.33
CA ARG A 260 10.51 29.44 -9.77
C ARG A 260 9.25 29.41 -10.63
N GLU A 261 9.47 29.54 -11.93
CA GLU A 261 8.43 29.69 -12.94
C GLU A 261 7.45 28.50 -12.90
N MET A 262 6.16 28.81 -12.83
CA MET A 262 5.10 27.82 -12.92
C MET A 262 4.90 27.42 -14.39
N LEU A 263 5.16 26.14 -14.68
CA LEU A 263 5.05 25.50 -15.98
C LEU A 263 3.71 24.78 -16.12
N GLN A 264 3.28 24.57 -17.36
CA GLN A 264 2.08 23.82 -17.69
C GLN A 264 2.46 22.50 -18.36
N ARG A 265 2.23 21.42 -17.64
CA ARG A 265 2.52 20.05 -18.05
C ARG A 265 1.37 19.47 -18.85
N ILE A 266 1.59 19.14 -20.12
CA ILE A 266 0.64 18.30 -20.88
C ILE A 266 1.05 16.85 -20.72
N TYR A 267 0.17 16.03 -20.12
CA TYR A 267 0.33 14.57 -20.08
C TYR A 267 -0.27 13.92 -21.33
N ALA A 268 0.40 12.89 -21.83
CA ALA A 268 0.01 12.17 -23.04
C ALA A 268 0.45 10.70 -23.01
N THR A 269 -0.11 9.90 -23.91
CA THR A 269 0.18 8.48 -24.06
C THR A 269 0.28 8.08 -25.53
N ALA A 270 1.17 7.15 -25.85
CA ALA A 270 1.34 6.57 -27.17
C ALA A 270 1.63 5.07 -27.06
N TRP A 271 1.16 4.32 -28.06
CA TRP A 271 1.17 2.86 -28.14
C TRP A 271 1.47 2.43 -29.58
N LYS A 272 1.84 1.16 -29.80
CA LYS A 272 2.13 0.65 -31.16
C LYS A 272 0.87 0.53 -32.02
N ASP A 273 -0.27 0.25 -31.39
CA ASP A 273 -1.53 0.04 -32.08
C ASP A 273 -2.74 0.61 -31.29
N PRO A 274 -3.91 0.76 -31.94
CA PRO A 274 -5.10 1.33 -31.29
C PRO A 274 -5.76 0.44 -30.25
N ASP A 275 -5.51 -0.88 -30.26
CA ASP A 275 -6.09 -1.83 -29.31
C ASP A 275 -5.31 -1.84 -27.99
N GLN A 276 -3.98 -1.66 -28.01
CA GLN A 276 -3.18 -1.29 -26.82
C GLN A 276 -3.71 -0.01 -26.16
N LEU A 277 -3.96 1.06 -26.92
CA LEU A 277 -4.57 2.30 -26.37
C LEU A 277 -5.98 2.04 -25.80
N LYS A 278 -6.76 1.15 -26.39
CA LYS A 278 -8.10 0.76 -25.92
C LYS A 278 -8.05 -0.09 -24.65
N GLN A 279 -7.07 -0.97 -24.51
CA GLN A 279 -6.77 -1.70 -23.28
C GLN A 279 -6.31 -0.73 -22.17
N TYR A 280 -5.41 0.20 -22.47
CA TYR A 280 -4.99 1.25 -21.53
C TYR A 280 -6.17 2.12 -21.06
N LYS A 281 -7.08 2.51 -21.97
CA LYS A 281 -8.33 3.19 -21.61
C LYS A 281 -9.22 2.37 -20.67
N LYS A 282 -9.33 1.06 -20.89
CA LYS A 282 -10.06 0.15 -19.98
C LYS A 282 -9.39 0.13 -18.59
N LEU A 283 -8.06 0.06 -18.52
CA LEU A 283 -7.32 0.09 -17.25
C LEU A 283 -7.51 1.40 -16.49
N LEU A 284 -7.43 2.55 -17.17
CA LEU A 284 -7.74 3.85 -16.55
C LEU A 284 -9.19 3.94 -16.04
N GLN A 285 -10.15 3.31 -16.74
CA GLN A 285 -11.54 3.24 -16.27
C GLN A 285 -11.71 2.33 -15.05
N GLU A 286 -11.07 1.17 -15.00
CA GLU A 286 -11.11 0.29 -13.81
C GLU A 286 -10.39 0.93 -12.62
N ALA A 287 -9.21 1.55 -12.82
CA ALA A 287 -8.51 2.31 -11.80
C ALA A 287 -9.41 3.42 -11.21
N LYS A 288 -10.11 4.18 -12.06
CA LYS A 288 -11.00 5.27 -11.62
C LYS A 288 -12.29 4.80 -10.93
N LYS A 289 -12.71 3.53 -11.09
CA LYS A 289 -13.75 2.90 -10.25
C LYS A 289 -13.20 2.50 -8.87
N ARG A 290 -11.95 2.03 -8.86
CA ARG A 290 -11.23 1.49 -7.70
C ARG A 290 -10.60 2.56 -6.79
N ASP A 291 -10.54 3.82 -7.23
CA ASP A 291 -10.00 4.97 -6.49
C ASP A 291 -10.47 4.98 -5.01
N HIS A 292 -9.51 4.75 -4.10
CA HIS A 292 -9.75 4.61 -2.66
C HIS A 292 -10.36 5.85 -2.02
N ARG A 293 -10.22 7.04 -2.63
CA ARG A 293 -10.82 8.30 -2.14
C ARG A 293 -12.31 8.31 -2.46
N MET A 294 -12.66 7.95 -3.70
CA MET A 294 -14.05 7.82 -4.14
C MET A 294 -14.78 6.68 -3.43
N LEU A 295 -14.11 5.54 -3.21
CA LEU A 295 -14.69 4.40 -2.49
C LEU A 295 -14.73 4.63 -0.97
N GLY A 296 -13.68 5.24 -0.39
CA GLY A 296 -13.61 5.59 1.03
C GLY A 296 -14.75 6.50 1.48
N GLN A 297 -15.09 7.51 0.68
CA GLN A 297 -16.25 8.36 0.92
C GLN A 297 -17.58 7.59 0.78
N LYS A 298 -17.76 6.84 -0.34
CA LYS A 298 -19.01 6.09 -0.61
C LYS A 298 -19.32 5.00 0.41
N LEU A 299 -18.28 4.37 0.97
CA LEU A 299 -18.38 3.28 1.94
C LEU A 299 -18.24 3.77 3.40
N ASN A 300 -18.13 5.08 3.60
CA ASN A 300 -17.99 5.74 4.90
C ASN A 300 -16.82 5.16 5.74
N LEU A 301 -15.64 5.03 5.12
CA LEU A 301 -14.45 4.45 5.73
C LEU A 301 -13.54 5.51 6.37
N PHE A 302 -13.32 6.63 5.69
CA PHE A 302 -12.49 7.73 6.19
C PHE A 302 -12.88 9.06 5.51
N SER A 303 -12.35 10.15 6.05
CA SER A 303 -12.28 11.46 5.40
C SER A 303 -10.92 12.12 5.64
N ILE A 304 -10.67 13.22 4.93
CA ILE A 304 -9.60 14.18 5.22
C ILE A 304 -10.31 15.52 5.34
N GLN A 305 -10.09 16.23 6.44
CA GLN A 305 -10.80 17.47 6.77
C GLN A 305 -9.86 18.66 6.51
N GLU A 306 -10.24 19.56 5.60
CA GLU A 306 -9.37 20.68 5.20
C GLU A 306 -9.07 21.62 6.39
N ASP A 307 -10.07 21.86 7.24
CA ASP A 307 -9.95 22.63 8.50
C ASP A 307 -8.90 22.07 9.49
N ALA A 308 -8.61 20.77 9.41
CA ALA A 308 -7.62 20.10 10.26
C ALA A 308 -6.21 20.07 9.62
N GLY A 309 -6.10 20.43 8.34
CA GLY A 309 -4.88 20.34 7.55
C GLY A 309 -4.82 19.12 6.63
N GLY A 310 -4.35 19.33 5.41
CA GLY A 310 -4.24 18.28 4.39
C GLY A 310 -3.28 17.16 4.78
N GLY A 311 -3.64 15.93 4.43
CA GLY A 311 -2.83 14.74 4.67
C GLY A 311 -2.97 14.12 6.07
N LEU A 312 -4.01 14.49 6.82
CA LEU A 312 -4.37 13.90 8.11
C LEU A 312 -5.70 13.12 7.98
N VAL A 313 -5.69 11.84 8.35
CA VAL A 313 -6.78 10.90 8.04
C VAL A 313 -7.73 10.75 9.22
N PHE A 314 -9.00 11.06 8.99
CA PHE A 314 -10.10 10.88 9.94
C PHE A 314 -10.76 9.54 9.68
N TRP A 315 -10.44 8.53 10.48
CA TRP A 315 -10.98 7.17 10.35
C TRP A 315 -12.41 7.09 10.89
N HIS A 316 -13.37 6.73 10.02
CA HIS A 316 -14.79 6.59 10.37
C HIS A 316 -15.08 5.17 10.88
N PRO A 317 -16.15 4.91 11.67
CA PRO A 317 -16.35 3.63 12.36
C PRO A 317 -16.20 2.35 11.52
N LYS A 318 -16.60 2.37 10.24
CA LYS A 318 -16.40 1.24 9.33
C LYS A 318 -14.93 1.08 8.90
N GLY A 319 -14.24 2.17 8.59
CA GLY A 319 -12.79 2.14 8.31
C GLY A 319 -11.97 1.75 9.55
N SER A 320 -12.26 2.34 10.71
CA SER A 320 -11.62 2.01 12.00
C SER A 320 -11.80 0.52 12.37
N THR A 321 -12.95 -0.08 11.99
CA THR A 321 -13.19 -1.52 12.19
C THR A 321 -12.27 -2.37 11.33
N VAL A 322 -12.14 -2.07 10.03
CA VAL A 322 -11.21 -2.77 9.13
C VAL A 322 -9.76 -2.54 9.56
N ARG A 323 -9.41 -1.31 9.94
CA ARG A 323 -8.06 -0.94 10.40
C ARG A 323 -7.66 -1.74 11.63
N ARG A 324 -8.54 -1.80 12.64
CA ARG A 324 -8.31 -2.61 13.84
C ARG A 324 -8.10 -4.09 13.51
N ILE A 325 -8.86 -4.65 12.56
CA ILE A 325 -8.69 -6.06 12.13
C ILE A 325 -7.31 -6.30 11.50
N VAL A 326 -6.80 -5.36 10.70
CA VAL A 326 -5.44 -5.41 10.13
C VAL A 326 -4.38 -5.29 11.23
N GLU A 327 -4.53 -4.31 12.14
CA GLU A 327 -3.61 -4.09 13.26
C GLU A 327 -3.56 -5.26 14.25
N ASP A 328 -4.71 -5.87 14.58
CA ASP A 328 -4.79 -6.99 15.51
C ASP A 328 -4.22 -8.27 14.89
N PHE A 329 -4.47 -8.53 13.59
CA PHE A 329 -3.83 -9.62 12.85
C PHE A 329 -2.31 -9.44 12.80
N TRP A 330 -1.83 -8.22 12.54
CA TRP A 330 -0.41 -7.88 12.56
C TRP A 330 0.20 -8.15 13.94
N LYS A 331 -0.39 -7.62 15.03
CA LYS A 331 0.07 -7.85 16.42
C LYS A 331 0.21 -9.34 16.72
N GLN A 332 -0.82 -10.13 16.41
CA GLN A 332 -0.78 -11.57 16.65
C GLN A 332 0.35 -12.24 15.87
N LYS A 333 0.52 -11.92 14.58
CA LYS A 333 1.60 -12.49 13.76
C LYS A 333 3.00 -12.10 14.22
N HIS A 334 3.15 -10.96 14.90
CA HIS A 334 4.43 -10.53 15.47
C HIS A 334 4.74 -11.25 16.78
N LEU A 335 3.74 -11.44 17.63
CA LEU A 335 3.84 -12.27 18.83
C LEU A 335 4.12 -13.75 18.47
N ASP A 336 3.41 -14.30 17.47
CA ASP A 336 3.66 -15.63 16.90
C ASP A 336 5.11 -15.77 16.39
N GLY A 337 5.65 -14.69 15.80
CA GLY A 337 7.01 -14.61 15.26
C GLY A 337 8.09 -14.25 16.29
N GLY A 338 7.77 -14.21 17.58
CA GLY A 338 8.75 -13.94 18.64
C GLY A 338 9.27 -12.49 18.65
N TYR A 339 8.37 -11.52 18.47
CA TYR A 339 8.61 -10.08 18.69
C TYR A 339 7.84 -9.60 19.93
N ASP A 340 8.49 -8.77 20.75
CA ASP A 340 7.80 -8.01 21.79
C ASP A 340 7.20 -6.72 21.22
N LEU A 341 5.99 -6.36 21.67
CA LEU A 341 5.31 -5.14 21.26
C LEU A 341 5.72 -3.97 22.17
N VAL A 342 6.21 -2.89 21.56
CA VAL A 342 6.65 -1.68 22.26
C VAL A 342 5.84 -0.46 21.83
N TYR A 343 5.92 0.63 22.60
CA TYR A 343 5.23 1.90 22.33
C TYR A 343 6.16 3.06 22.67
N THR A 344 6.42 3.98 21.74
CA THR A 344 7.35 5.10 21.96
C THR A 344 6.70 6.47 21.73
N PRO A 345 7.16 7.54 22.41
CA PRO A 345 6.57 8.89 22.29
C PRO A 345 6.53 9.43 20.85
N HIS A 346 5.62 10.37 20.58
CA HIS A 346 5.54 11.03 19.26
C HIS A 346 6.47 12.24 19.10
N ILE A 347 7.11 12.71 20.18
CA ILE A 347 8.02 13.87 20.19
C ILE A 347 9.32 13.53 20.90
N ALA A 348 10.42 14.18 20.52
CA ALA A 348 11.70 14.11 21.19
C ALA A 348 12.43 15.46 21.16
N ASN A 349 13.38 15.65 22.08
CA ASN A 349 14.34 16.76 22.02
C ASN A 349 15.18 16.64 20.72
N ILE A 350 15.49 17.78 20.11
CA ILE A 350 16.23 17.90 18.84
C ILE A 350 17.55 17.12 18.82
N ASP A 351 18.21 16.95 19.97
CA ASP A 351 19.51 16.26 20.06
C ASP A 351 19.42 14.76 19.77
N LEU A 352 18.24 14.14 19.89
CA LEU A 352 18.00 12.76 19.42
C LEU A 352 18.09 12.66 17.89
N TRP A 353 17.58 13.68 17.18
CA TRP A 353 17.61 13.75 15.72
C TRP A 353 19.01 14.10 15.18
N LYS A 354 19.79 14.90 15.94
CA LYS A 354 21.22 15.13 15.65
C LYS A 354 22.05 13.86 15.86
N THR A 355 21.90 13.20 17.03
CA THR A 355 22.60 11.95 17.35
C THR A 355 22.37 10.89 16.28
N SER A 356 21.11 10.64 15.92
CA SER A 356 20.72 9.68 14.89
C SER A 356 21.04 10.12 13.44
N GLY A 357 21.38 11.39 13.21
CA GLY A 357 21.68 11.94 11.87
C GLY A 357 20.46 12.32 11.04
N HIS A 358 19.23 12.07 11.52
CA HIS A 358 18.00 12.49 10.84
C HIS A 358 17.91 14.02 10.71
N PHE A 359 18.49 14.78 11.64
CA PHE A 359 18.55 16.24 11.53
C PHE A 359 19.48 16.74 10.41
N ASP A 360 20.43 15.92 9.95
CA ASP A 360 21.38 16.27 8.88
C ASP A 360 20.86 15.82 7.51
N PHE A 361 20.27 14.61 7.44
CA PHE A 361 19.86 13.97 6.19
C PHE A 361 18.36 14.03 5.88
N TYR A 362 17.49 14.29 6.87
CA TYR A 362 16.03 14.17 6.74
C TYR A 362 15.26 15.45 7.10
N LYS A 363 15.97 16.55 7.38
CA LYS A 363 15.42 17.81 7.90
C LYS A 363 14.30 18.42 7.06
N GLU A 364 14.39 18.32 5.73
CA GLU A 364 13.40 18.90 4.80
C GLU A 364 12.06 18.13 4.80
N ASP A 365 12.09 16.85 5.20
CA ASP A 365 10.92 15.98 5.35
C ASP A 365 10.39 15.95 6.81
N MET A 366 10.95 16.77 7.72
CA MET A 366 10.50 16.88 9.11
C MET A 366 9.68 18.16 9.33
N PHE A 367 8.65 18.10 10.18
CA PHE A 367 7.96 19.30 10.65
C PHE A 367 8.88 20.18 11.49
N ASP A 368 8.62 21.49 11.52
CA ASP A 368 9.39 22.47 12.30
C ASP A 368 9.45 22.16 13.82
N GLN A 369 10.47 22.72 14.48
CA GLN A 369 10.67 22.56 15.91
C GLN A 369 9.66 23.38 16.72
N MET A 370 9.20 22.79 17.82
CA MET A 370 8.45 23.47 18.89
C MET A 370 9.44 23.91 19.98
N GLN A 371 9.46 25.20 20.30
CA GLN A 371 10.19 25.70 21.47
C GLN A 371 9.42 25.32 22.75
N VAL A 372 10.08 24.65 23.68
CA VAL A 372 9.51 24.27 24.98
C VAL A 372 10.50 24.71 26.07
N GLU A 373 10.14 25.77 26.79
CA GLU A 373 11.05 26.45 27.71
C GLU A 373 12.37 26.84 27.01
N ASN A 374 13.50 26.27 27.43
CA ASN A 374 14.82 26.50 26.82
C ASN A 374 15.17 25.48 25.73
N ASP A 375 14.41 24.39 25.61
CA ASP A 375 14.67 23.28 24.71
C ASP A 375 13.90 23.37 23.38
N GLN A 376 14.40 22.67 22.37
CA GLN A 376 13.70 22.45 21.11
C GLN A 376 13.22 21.00 21.02
N TYR A 377 11.92 20.81 20.82
CA TYR A 377 11.29 19.51 20.59
C TYR A 377 10.80 19.40 19.15
N GLN A 378 10.82 18.19 18.59
CA GLN A 378 10.37 17.93 17.23
C GLN A 378 9.61 16.60 17.17
N ILE A 379 8.59 16.54 16.33
CA ILE A 379 7.72 15.37 16.15
C ILE A 379 8.43 14.27 15.34
N LYS A 380 8.18 12.99 15.63
CA LYS A 380 8.96 11.88 15.08
C LYS A 380 8.67 11.59 13.60
N PRO A 381 9.67 11.56 12.69
CA PRO A 381 9.50 11.11 11.31
C PRO A 381 9.65 9.58 11.15
N MET A 382 10.30 8.91 12.12
CA MET A 382 10.63 7.48 12.20
C MET A 382 10.74 7.05 13.67
N ASN A 383 10.58 5.75 13.99
CA ASN A 383 10.59 5.26 15.38
C ASN A 383 11.98 4.80 15.88
N CYS A 384 12.87 4.44 14.96
CA CYS A 384 14.18 3.79 15.22
C CYS A 384 14.99 4.45 16.35
N PRO A 385 15.16 5.80 16.40
CA PRO A 385 15.92 6.45 17.47
C PRO A 385 15.41 6.22 18.89
N PHE A 386 14.10 5.99 19.08
CA PHE A 386 13.55 5.63 20.39
C PHE A 386 13.86 4.17 20.77
N HIS A 387 13.82 3.27 19.79
CA HIS A 387 14.16 1.85 19.99
C HIS A 387 15.65 1.73 20.35
N CYS A 388 16.53 2.55 19.75
CA CYS A 388 17.94 2.64 20.16
C CYS A 388 18.12 3.09 21.62
N LEU A 389 17.31 4.05 22.11
CA LEU A 389 17.34 4.44 23.53
C LEU A 389 16.89 3.29 24.43
N MET A 390 15.82 2.57 24.08
CA MET A 390 15.34 1.41 24.83
C MET A 390 16.37 0.26 24.87
N TYR A 391 17.12 0.05 23.78
CA TYR A 391 18.19 -0.96 23.77
C TYR A 391 19.28 -0.62 24.78
N LYS A 392 19.66 0.67 24.83
CA LYS A 392 20.76 1.25 25.61
C LYS A 392 20.48 1.35 27.12
N ASP A 393 19.22 1.29 27.54
CA ASP A 393 18.81 1.46 28.94
C ASP A 393 19.31 0.31 29.86
N GLU A 394 19.53 -0.88 29.31
CA GLU A 394 20.00 -2.05 30.06
C GLU A 394 21.25 -2.68 29.43
N LEU A 395 22.12 -3.28 30.26
CA LEU A 395 23.30 -4.00 29.79
C LEU A 395 22.91 -5.33 29.14
N ARG A 396 23.18 -5.48 27.83
CA ARG A 396 22.85 -6.69 27.06
C ARG A 396 24.00 -7.71 27.04
N SER A 397 23.66 -8.99 27.04
CA SER A 397 24.56 -10.11 26.74
C SER A 397 24.33 -10.63 25.32
N TYR A 398 25.34 -11.27 24.72
CA TYR A 398 25.19 -12.00 23.45
C TYR A 398 24.12 -13.12 23.52
N ARG A 399 23.72 -13.54 24.71
CA ARG A 399 22.68 -14.57 24.95
C ARG A 399 21.25 -14.01 24.91
N ASP A 400 21.11 -12.69 25.01
CA ASP A 400 19.82 -12.02 24.96
C ASP A 400 19.43 -11.71 23.49
N LEU A 401 20.39 -11.81 22.56
CA LEU A 401 20.21 -11.58 21.13
C LEU A 401 19.84 -12.88 20.40
N PRO A 402 18.86 -12.86 19.47
CA PRO A 402 18.25 -11.68 18.88
C PRO A 402 17.10 -11.09 19.72
N ILE A 403 17.14 -9.78 19.93
CA ILE A 403 16.02 -9.00 20.50
C ILE A 403 15.19 -8.48 19.34
N ARG A 404 13.87 -8.70 19.34
CA ARG A 404 12.96 -8.26 18.26
C ARG A 404 11.85 -7.39 18.82
N TRP A 405 11.82 -6.11 18.46
CA TRP A 405 10.80 -5.17 18.90
C TRP A 405 9.96 -4.67 17.73
N ALA A 406 8.66 -4.55 17.94
CA ALA A 406 7.70 -4.10 16.93
C ALA A 406 6.74 -3.04 17.50
N GLU A 407 6.49 -1.97 16.75
CA GLU A 407 5.63 -0.86 17.13
C GLU A 407 4.72 -0.47 15.95
N LEU A 408 3.40 -0.37 16.19
CA LEU A 408 2.50 0.36 15.30
C LEU A 408 2.70 1.88 15.52
N GLY A 409 3.86 2.36 15.07
CA GLY A 409 4.39 3.67 15.43
C GLY A 409 3.85 4.78 14.54
N THR A 410 3.03 5.66 15.10
CA THR A 410 2.54 6.86 14.39
C THR A 410 3.63 7.92 14.30
N VAL A 411 4.02 8.22 13.06
CA VAL A 411 5.06 9.17 12.67
C VAL A 411 4.47 10.28 11.80
N TYR A 412 5.23 11.36 11.65
CA TYR A 412 4.80 12.59 11.00
C TYR A 412 5.91 13.13 10.09
N ARG A 413 5.61 13.34 8.80
CA ARG A 413 6.55 13.84 7.79
C ARG A 413 5.97 15.05 7.06
N TYR A 414 6.83 16.01 6.74
CA TYR A 414 6.47 17.27 6.08
C TYR A 414 6.28 17.08 4.57
N GLU A 415 5.29 16.27 4.20
CA GLU A 415 4.91 16.10 2.81
C GLU A 415 4.37 17.41 2.22
N ARG A 416 4.91 17.85 1.07
CA ARG A 416 4.48 19.10 0.43
C ARG A 416 3.00 19.03 0.06
N SER A 417 2.26 20.13 0.21
CA SER A 417 0.79 20.11 0.07
C SER A 417 0.30 19.58 -1.29
N GLY A 418 1.07 19.77 -2.36
CA GLY A 418 0.77 19.26 -3.70
C GLY A 418 1.12 17.78 -3.96
N THR A 419 1.85 17.10 -3.08
CA THR A 419 2.17 15.65 -3.22
C THR A 419 1.15 14.75 -2.52
N LEU A 420 0.30 15.32 -1.66
CA LEU A 420 -0.66 14.58 -0.84
C LEU A 420 -1.71 13.87 -1.70
N HIS A 421 -1.96 12.59 -1.40
CA HIS A 421 -2.84 11.75 -2.21
C HIS A 421 -3.62 10.75 -1.37
N GLY A 422 -4.77 11.18 -0.83
CA GLY A 422 -5.70 10.30 -0.13
C GLY A 422 -5.05 9.59 1.05
N LEU A 423 -4.98 8.25 1.00
CA LEU A 423 -4.24 7.42 1.95
C LEU A 423 -2.84 7.02 1.46
N MET A 424 -2.53 7.19 0.18
CA MET A 424 -1.28 6.72 -0.44
C MET A 424 -0.07 7.59 -0.09
N ARG A 425 -0.29 8.90 0.14
CA ARG A 425 0.73 9.87 0.55
C ARG A 425 0.09 10.90 1.49
N VAL A 426 0.53 10.89 2.75
CA VAL A 426 -0.10 11.53 3.91
C VAL A 426 0.97 12.08 4.85
N ARG A 427 0.62 13.06 5.69
CA ARG A 427 1.56 13.70 6.62
C ARG A 427 1.69 12.96 7.95
N GLY A 428 0.59 12.46 8.49
CA GLY A 428 0.57 11.63 9.69
C GLY A 428 0.12 10.21 9.34
N PHE A 429 0.90 9.21 9.72
CA PHE A 429 0.61 7.81 9.41
C PHE A 429 1.24 6.85 10.42
N THR A 430 0.67 5.66 10.53
CA THR A 430 1.19 4.59 11.39
C THR A 430 2.04 3.65 10.55
N GLN A 431 3.34 3.61 10.83
CA GLN A 431 4.22 2.57 10.28
C GLN A 431 4.02 1.27 11.04
N ASP A 432 4.16 0.14 10.34
CA ASP A 432 4.15 -1.20 10.94
C ASP A 432 5.59 -1.65 11.24
N ASP A 433 6.24 -0.83 12.06
CA ASP A 433 7.68 -0.72 12.18
C ASP A 433 8.26 -1.77 13.13
N ALA A 434 9.43 -2.31 12.82
CA ALA A 434 10.11 -3.26 13.69
C ALA A 434 11.63 -3.18 13.56
N HIS A 435 12.30 -3.36 14.71
CA HIS A 435 13.75 -3.31 14.85
C HIS A 435 14.24 -4.60 15.53
N ILE A 436 15.12 -5.32 14.83
CA ILE A 436 15.80 -6.50 15.35
C ILE A 436 17.23 -6.13 15.71
N TYR A 437 17.67 -6.45 16.92
CA TYR A 437 19.07 -6.35 17.33
C TYR A 437 19.66 -7.76 17.41
N CYS A 438 20.67 -8.04 16.59
CA CYS A 438 21.21 -9.39 16.42
C CYS A 438 22.75 -9.42 16.35
N LEU A 439 23.31 -10.63 16.49
CA LEU A 439 24.72 -10.91 16.26
C LEU A 439 25.03 -11.00 14.75
N PRO A 440 26.25 -10.70 14.29
CA PRO A 440 26.67 -10.92 12.90
C PRO A 440 26.44 -12.34 12.37
N SER A 441 26.51 -13.35 13.24
CA SER A 441 26.22 -14.75 12.91
C SER A 441 24.73 -15.10 12.82
N GLN A 442 23.84 -14.24 13.31
CA GLN A 442 22.37 -14.43 13.29
C GLN A 442 21.71 -13.70 12.12
N LEU A 443 22.38 -12.69 11.54
CA LEU A 443 21.78 -11.76 10.57
C LEU A 443 21.03 -12.44 9.42
N GLN A 444 21.61 -13.46 8.78
CA GLN A 444 20.97 -14.14 7.65
C GLN A 444 19.72 -14.94 8.07
N GLU A 445 19.73 -15.56 9.25
CA GLU A 445 18.59 -16.31 9.80
C GLU A 445 17.43 -15.36 10.13
N GLU A 446 17.74 -14.21 10.75
CA GLU A 446 16.76 -13.16 11.06
C GLU A 446 16.15 -12.56 9.79
N ILE A 447 16.93 -12.33 8.72
CA ILE A 447 16.39 -11.85 7.44
C ILE A 447 15.45 -12.91 6.83
N VAL A 448 15.80 -14.20 6.83
CA VAL A 448 14.91 -15.26 6.34
C VAL A 448 13.60 -15.30 7.14
N ALA A 449 13.67 -15.23 8.48
CA ALA A 449 12.48 -15.20 9.34
C ALA A 449 11.58 -13.97 9.08
N VAL A 450 12.17 -12.80 8.76
CA VAL A 450 11.40 -11.62 8.32
C VAL A 450 10.73 -11.85 6.97
N LEU A 451 11.38 -12.50 6.00
CA LEU A 451 10.80 -12.80 4.70
C LEU A 451 9.66 -13.84 4.81
N ASP A 452 9.81 -14.87 5.65
CA ASP A 452 8.74 -15.83 5.98
C ASP A 452 7.52 -15.17 6.63
N LEU A 453 7.76 -14.28 7.61
CA LEU A 453 6.69 -13.51 8.25
C LEU A 453 6.00 -12.54 7.29
N THR A 454 6.76 -11.95 6.36
CA THR A 454 6.25 -11.07 5.29
C THR A 454 5.33 -11.84 4.35
N GLU A 455 5.78 -13.02 3.87
CA GLU A 455 5.00 -13.91 3.01
C GLU A 455 3.72 -14.40 3.71
N GLY A 456 3.82 -14.84 4.97
CA GLY A 456 2.68 -15.30 5.77
C GLY A 456 1.66 -14.22 6.13
N ILE A 457 2.05 -12.94 6.11
CA ILE A 457 1.15 -11.80 6.29
C ILE A 457 0.53 -11.36 4.96
N LEU A 458 1.32 -11.18 3.90
CA LEU A 458 0.82 -10.66 2.61
C LEU A 458 -0.10 -11.65 1.88
N SER A 459 0.22 -12.94 1.90
CA SER A 459 -0.62 -14.00 1.33
C SER A 459 -2.02 -14.04 1.94
N ARG A 460 -2.17 -13.73 3.23
CA ARG A 460 -3.47 -13.63 3.93
C ARG A 460 -4.38 -12.51 3.41
N PHE A 461 -3.81 -11.50 2.74
CA PHE A 461 -4.55 -10.43 2.05
C PHE A 461 -4.74 -10.70 0.55
N GLY A 462 -4.30 -11.86 0.04
CA GLY A 462 -4.39 -12.22 -1.37
C GLY A 462 -3.28 -11.60 -2.24
N PHE A 463 -2.14 -11.26 -1.65
CA PHE A 463 -0.92 -10.91 -2.40
C PHE A 463 0.04 -12.10 -2.37
N ASP A 464 0.10 -12.84 -3.47
CA ASP A 464 0.92 -14.05 -3.68
C ASP A 464 2.11 -13.82 -4.63
N GLN A 465 2.18 -12.64 -5.25
CA GLN A 465 3.18 -12.26 -6.25
C GLN A 465 3.93 -11.00 -5.82
N TYR A 466 5.26 -11.13 -5.74
CA TYR A 466 6.18 -10.10 -5.31
C TYR A 466 7.23 -9.87 -6.41
N ASP A 467 7.46 -8.62 -6.80
CA ASP A 467 8.71 -8.27 -7.49
C ASP A 467 9.73 -7.84 -6.43
N VAL A 468 10.80 -8.62 -6.28
CA VAL A 468 11.82 -8.43 -5.23
C VAL A 468 13.03 -7.68 -5.78
N MET A 469 13.41 -6.58 -5.12
CA MET A 469 14.62 -5.81 -5.42
C MET A 469 15.64 -5.99 -4.30
N LEU A 470 16.91 -6.22 -4.65
CA LEU A 470 18.06 -6.06 -3.75
C LEU A 470 18.73 -4.72 -4.07
N SER A 471 18.45 -3.70 -3.25
CA SER A 471 18.97 -2.34 -3.44
C SER A 471 20.32 -2.14 -2.77
N THR A 472 21.32 -1.71 -3.56
CA THR A 472 22.74 -1.63 -3.16
C THR A 472 23.18 -0.20 -2.84
N ARG A 473 24.46 -0.02 -2.49
CA ARG A 473 25.02 1.19 -1.88
C ARG A 473 24.84 2.48 -2.71
N PRO A 474 24.16 3.52 -2.18
CA PRO A 474 24.06 4.83 -2.84
C PRO A 474 25.37 5.62 -2.77
N GLU A 475 25.56 6.56 -3.70
CA GLU A 475 26.68 7.53 -3.70
C GLU A 475 26.84 8.25 -2.35
N LYS A 476 25.71 8.59 -1.72
CA LYS A 476 25.65 9.20 -0.38
C LYS A 476 25.35 8.11 0.65
N SER A 477 26.40 7.47 1.15
CA SER A 477 26.31 6.42 2.17
C SER A 477 27.22 6.68 3.38
N VAL A 478 26.90 6.07 4.51
CA VAL A 478 27.69 6.06 5.75
C VAL A 478 28.09 4.62 6.12
N GLY A 479 29.12 4.47 6.95
CA GLY A 479 29.73 3.17 7.26
C GLY A 479 30.82 2.76 6.27
N GLY A 480 31.70 1.85 6.72
CA GLY A 480 32.85 1.36 5.94
C GLY A 480 32.49 0.24 4.95
N ASP A 481 33.34 0.03 3.96
CA ASP A 481 33.08 -0.86 2.82
C ASP A 481 32.86 -2.32 3.24
N GLU A 482 33.67 -2.85 4.17
CA GLU A 482 33.56 -4.21 4.72
C GLU A 482 32.17 -4.50 5.32
N ILE A 483 31.54 -3.49 5.92
CA ILE A 483 30.20 -3.58 6.53
C ILE A 483 29.12 -3.64 5.44
N TRP A 484 29.26 -2.82 4.40
CA TRP A 484 28.37 -2.81 3.25
C TRP A 484 28.40 -4.12 2.47
N ASP A 485 29.59 -4.70 2.29
CA ASP A 485 29.76 -6.01 1.66
C ASP A 485 29.14 -7.12 2.51
N ALA A 486 29.43 -7.17 3.82
CA ALA A 486 28.85 -8.16 4.73
C ALA A 486 27.32 -8.12 4.77
N ALA A 487 26.73 -6.91 4.80
CA ALA A 487 25.28 -6.71 4.76
C ALA A 487 24.66 -7.16 3.43
N THR A 488 25.29 -6.80 2.31
CA THR A 488 24.83 -7.19 0.96
C THR A 488 24.92 -8.72 0.76
N VAL A 489 25.97 -9.35 1.28
CA VAL A 489 26.13 -10.82 1.29
C VAL A 489 25.05 -11.48 2.14
N ALA A 490 24.71 -10.96 3.32
CA ALA A 490 23.67 -11.53 4.18
C ALA A 490 22.27 -11.45 3.54
N LEU A 491 21.89 -10.30 2.98
CA LEU A 491 20.61 -10.13 2.28
C LEU A 491 20.52 -11.05 1.05
N LYS A 492 21.60 -11.13 0.25
CA LYS A 492 21.70 -12.04 -0.89
C LYS A 492 21.62 -13.50 -0.48
N GLY A 493 22.28 -13.87 0.62
CA GLY A 493 22.25 -15.23 1.20
C GLY A 493 20.83 -15.63 1.66
N ALA A 494 20.09 -14.70 2.26
CA ALA A 494 18.70 -14.93 2.67
C ALA A 494 17.76 -15.13 1.45
N LEU A 495 17.89 -14.32 0.41
CA LEU A 495 17.11 -14.48 -0.84
C LEU A 495 17.39 -15.82 -1.52
N VAL A 496 18.67 -16.24 -1.60
CA VAL A 496 19.06 -17.55 -2.14
C VAL A 496 18.54 -18.70 -1.25
N ALA A 497 18.55 -18.55 0.07
CA ALA A 497 18.00 -19.55 1.00
C ALA A 497 16.47 -19.69 0.90
N LYS A 498 15.76 -18.58 0.65
CA LYS A 498 14.31 -18.58 0.32
C LYS A 498 13.98 -19.15 -1.05
N GLY A 499 14.96 -19.27 -1.95
CA GLY A 499 14.74 -19.66 -3.35
C GLY A 499 13.94 -18.64 -4.15
N TRP A 500 14.02 -17.35 -3.78
CA TRP A 500 13.28 -16.27 -4.44
C TRP A 500 14.11 -15.61 -5.54
N ASP A 501 13.49 -15.41 -6.71
CA ASP A 501 14.05 -14.56 -7.77
C ASP A 501 14.03 -13.08 -7.36
N TYR A 502 15.10 -12.35 -7.68
CA TYR A 502 15.23 -10.92 -7.41
C TYR A 502 16.03 -10.24 -8.51
N SER A 503 15.82 -8.92 -8.66
CA SER A 503 16.69 -8.05 -9.47
C SER A 503 17.52 -7.12 -8.58
N VAL A 504 18.66 -6.66 -9.08
CA VAL A 504 19.55 -5.74 -8.36
C VAL A 504 19.17 -4.30 -8.72
N ASP A 505 19.11 -3.44 -7.71
CA ASP A 505 18.76 -2.03 -7.82
C ASP A 505 19.98 -1.18 -7.42
N GLU A 506 20.79 -0.83 -8.41
CA GLU A 506 22.11 -0.21 -8.20
C GLU A 506 21.98 1.20 -7.60
N GLY A 507 22.51 1.36 -6.39
CA GLY A 507 22.46 2.63 -5.66
C GLY A 507 21.12 2.96 -5.00
N GLY A 508 20.11 2.09 -5.08
CA GLY A 508 18.78 2.33 -4.48
C GLY A 508 18.71 2.13 -2.96
N GLY A 509 19.81 1.77 -2.29
CA GLY A 509 19.90 1.49 -0.86
C GLY A 509 19.59 2.69 0.05
N ALA A 510 19.39 2.45 1.34
CA ALA A 510 19.31 3.53 2.33
C ALA A 510 20.71 4.12 2.58
N PHE A 511 20.82 5.35 3.07
CA PHE A 511 22.14 5.95 3.32
C PHE A 511 22.97 5.15 4.36
N TYR A 512 22.31 4.41 5.26
CA TYR A 512 22.92 3.60 6.31
C TYR A 512 23.10 2.10 6.00
N GLY A 513 22.60 1.60 4.86
CA GLY A 513 22.81 0.21 4.48
C GLY A 513 21.95 -0.31 3.31
N PRO A 514 22.24 -1.54 2.83
CA PRO A 514 21.51 -2.18 1.74
C PRO A 514 20.16 -2.73 2.24
N LYS A 515 19.25 -3.00 1.30
CA LYS A 515 17.90 -3.47 1.62
C LYS A 515 17.31 -4.42 0.59
N ILE A 516 16.38 -5.25 1.05
CA ILE A 516 15.43 -5.98 0.21
C ILE A 516 14.11 -5.20 0.22
N ASP A 517 13.61 -4.83 -0.96
CA ASP A 517 12.30 -4.20 -1.13
C ASP A 517 11.35 -5.13 -1.88
N LEU A 518 10.13 -5.31 -1.37
CA LEU A 518 9.09 -6.11 -2.00
C LEU A 518 8.01 -5.20 -2.59
N LYS A 519 7.78 -5.34 -3.90
CA LYS A 519 6.69 -4.69 -4.62
C LYS A 519 5.55 -5.70 -4.82
N ILE A 520 4.40 -5.47 -4.19
CA ILE A 520 3.19 -6.26 -4.44
C ILE A 520 2.49 -5.75 -5.70
N ARG A 521 1.81 -6.63 -6.43
CA ARG A 521 0.94 -6.26 -7.56
C ARG A 521 -0.53 -6.26 -7.13
N ASP A 522 -1.29 -5.25 -7.54
CA ASP A 522 -2.74 -5.21 -7.29
C ASP A 522 -3.56 -5.86 -8.42
N ALA A 523 -4.87 -6.02 -8.19
CA ALA A 523 -5.84 -6.62 -9.11
C ALA A 523 -6.03 -5.89 -10.46
N ILE A 524 -5.32 -4.79 -10.73
CA ILE A 524 -5.22 -4.16 -12.06
C ILE A 524 -3.76 -4.01 -12.56
N GLY A 525 -2.82 -4.71 -11.92
CA GLY A 525 -1.44 -4.88 -12.37
C GLY A 525 -0.47 -3.78 -11.92
N ARG A 526 -0.89 -2.83 -11.08
CA ARG A 526 0.02 -1.78 -10.57
C ARG A 526 0.91 -2.34 -9.46
N GLN A 527 2.18 -1.96 -9.49
CA GLN A 527 3.16 -2.29 -8.46
C GLN A 527 3.09 -1.29 -7.29
N TRP A 528 3.18 -1.81 -6.07
CA TRP A 528 3.25 -1.03 -4.84
C TRP A 528 4.39 -1.57 -3.97
N GLN A 529 5.48 -0.81 -3.82
CA GLN A 529 6.50 -1.10 -2.81
C GLN A 529 5.88 -0.94 -1.42
N CYS A 530 5.78 -2.03 -0.66
CA CYS A 530 5.15 -2.06 0.66
C CYS A 530 6.14 -2.52 1.73
N SER A 531 6.68 -3.72 1.57
CA SER A 531 7.58 -4.31 2.56
C SER A 531 9.03 -3.98 2.25
N THR A 532 9.83 -3.82 3.30
CA THR A 532 11.25 -3.48 3.21
C THR A 532 12.01 -4.12 4.37
N VAL A 533 13.23 -4.60 4.12
CA VAL A 533 14.13 -5.19 5.12
C VAL A 533 15.51 -4.60 4.91
N GLN A 534 16.00 -3.82 5.89
CA GLN A 534 17.18 -2.96 5.74
C GLN A 534 18.16 -3.20 6.89
N CYS A 535 19.42 -3.44 6.57
CA CYS A 535 20.47 -3.59 7.60
C CYS A 535 21.08 -2.22 7.94
N ASP A 536 21.24 -1.92 9.22
CA ASP A 536 21.83 -0.67 9.71
C ASP A 536 22.90 -0.95 10.77
N PHE A 537 24.04 -0.29 10.58
CA PHE A 537 25.23 -0.37 11.39
C PHE A 537 25.64 1.02 11.90
N ASN A 538 25.06 2.09 11.35
CA ASN A 538 25.30 3.48 11.67
C ASN A 538 24.47 3.93 12.88
N LEU A 539 23.22 3.48 13.07
CA LEU A 539 22.48 3.76 14.30
C LEU A 539 23.07 3.04 15.53
N PRO A 540 23.46 1.74 15.48
CA PRO A 540 24.22 1.10 16.55
C PRO A 540 25.48 1.87 16.95
N ASP A 541 26.25 2.37 15.99
CA ASP A 541 27.46 3.15 16.24
C ASP A 541 27.16 4.54 16.84
N ARG A 542 26.31 5.34 16.18
CA ARG A 542 25.91 6.68 16.63
C ARG A 542 25.32 6.74 18.03
N PHE A 543 24.59 5.69 18.43
CA PHE A 543 24.05 5.59 19.80
C PHE A 543 25.02 4.95 20.79
N GLY A 544 26.12 4.33 20.33
CA GLY A 544 26.99 3.52 21.18
C GLY A 544 26.22 2.35 21.81
N LEU A 545 25.51 1.58 20.99
CA LEU A 545 24.82 0.36 21.42
C LEU A 545 25.84 -0.78 21.58
N GLU A 546 25.79 -1.48 22.69
CA GLU A 546 26.76 -2.54 23.02
C GLU A 546 26.08 -3.76 23.66
N TYR A 547 26.58 -4.95 23.34
CA TYR A 547 26.38 -6.17 24.13
C TYR A 547 27.72 -6.71 24.63
N VAL A 548 27.67 -7.52 25.69
CA VAL A 548 28.83 -8.26 26.22
C VAL A 548 28.89 -9.66 25.60
N ASP A 549 30.01 -9.97 24.95
CA ASP A 549 30.23 -11.25 24.28
C ASP A 549 30.74 -12.36 25.21
N ALA A 550 31.01 -13.55 24.64
CA ALA A 550 31.50 -14.71 25.37
C ALA A 550 32.93 -14.52 25.95
N ASP A 551 33.72 -13.61 25.39
CA ASP A 551 35.06 -13.22 25.87
C ASP A 551 35.01 -12.04 26.87
N THR A 552 33.80 -11.69 27.35
CA THR A 552 33.47 -10.50 28.17
C THR A 552 33.83 -9.14 27.55
N LYS A 553 33.99 -9.08 26.22
CA LYS A 553 34.24 -7.84 25.47
C LYS A 553 32.92 -7.17 25.08
N LYS A 554 32.92 -5.84 25.07
CA LYS A 554 31.85 -5.04 24.46
C LYS A 554 31.95 -5.11 22.94
N LYS A 555 30.82 -5.33 22.26
CA LYS A 555 30.67 -5.34 20.79
C LYS A 555 29.35 -4.68 20.40
N GLN A 556 29.32 -4.07 19.21
CA GLN A 556 28.10 -3.47 18.66
C GLN A 556 27.17 -4.55 18.07
N PRO A 557 25.85 -4.49 18.32
CA PRO A 557 24.86 -5.32 17.63
C PRO A 557 24.63 -4.82 16.19
N ILE A 558 24.10 -5.68 15.33
CA ILE A 558 23.52 -5.24 14.05
C ILE A 558 22.04 -4.92 14.26
N MET A 559 21.58 -3.82 13.70
CA MET A 559 20.18 -3.43 13.70
C MET A 559 19.56 -3.76 12.34
N VAL A 560 18.42 -4.46 12.31
CA VAL A 560 17.63 -4.68 11.10
C VAL A 560 16.32 -3.92 11.24
N HIS A 561 16.12 -2.92 10.40
CA HIS A 561 14.85 -2.21 10.24
C HIS A 561 13.98 -2.99 9.28
N ARG A 562 12.70 -3.17 9.59
CA ARG A 562 11.77 -3.72 8.61
C ARG A 562 10.34 -3.25 8.83
N ALA A 563 9.58 -3.19 7.73
CA ALA A 563 8.15 -2.96 7.71
C ALA A 563 7.51 -3.89 6.67
N ILE A 564 6.25 -4.29 6.85
CA ILE A 564 5.57 -5.27 5.99
C ILE A 564 4.47 -4.60 5.17
N PHE A 565 3.69 -3.73 5.80
CA PHE A 565 2.71 -2.85 5.13
C PHE A 565 3.33 -1.51 4.68
N GLY A 566 4.42 -1.09 5.31
CA GLY A 566 5.08 0.21 5.13
C GLY A 566 4.36 1.29 5.94
N SER A 567 3.09 1.54 5.62
CA SER A 567 2.17 2.24 6.52
C SER A 567 0.75 1.69 6.44
N VAL A 568 0.04 1.70 7.58
CA VAL A 568 -1.33 1.20 7.70
C VAL A 568 -2.27 2.00 6.78
N GLU A 569 -2.12 3.32 6.71
CA GLU A 569 -2.83 4.19 5.77
C GLU A 569 -2.67 3.72 4.31
N ARG A 570 -1.42 3.60 3.84
CA ARG A 570 -1.13 3.28 2.43
C ARG A 570 -1.59 1.87 2.07
N PHE A 571 -1.35 0.90 2.95
CA PHE A 571 -1.81 -0.48 2.75
C PHE A 571 -3.34 -0.58 2.75
N PHE A 572 -4.03 0.15 3.62
CA PHE A 572 -5.50 0.26 3.59
C PHE A 572 -5.99 0.87 2.27
N GLY A 573 -5.31 1.90 1.75
CA GLY A 573 -5.55 2.45 0.43
C GLY A 573 -5.47 1.37 -0.66
N ILE A 574 -4.35 0.66 -0.74
CA ILE A 574 -4.13 -0.44 -1.70
C ILE A 574 -5.21 -1.52 -1.53
N LEU A 575 -5.57 -1.92 -0.31
CA LEU A 575 -6.63 -2.90 -0.06
C LEU A 575 -8.00 -2.45 -0.60
N ILE A 576 -8.38 -1.18 -0.48
CA ILE A 576 -9.62 -0.67 -1.09
C ILE A 576 -9.56 -0.81 -2.62
N GLU A 577 -8.45 -0.41 -3.25
CA GLU A 577 -8.34 -0.41 -4.71
C GLU A 577 -8.24 -1.84 -5.28
N ASN A 578 -7.53 -2.73 -4.58
CA ASN A 578 -7.41 -4.15 -4.90
C ASN A 578 -8.77 -4.87 -4.84
N THR A 579 -9.57 -4.58 -3.81
CA THR A 579 -10.88 -5.22 -3.58
C THR A 579 -12.07 -4.52 -4.25
N GLU A 580 -11.87 -3.35 -4.87
CA GLU A 580 -12.96 -2.44 -5.28
C GLU A 580 -13.91 -2.10 -4.10
N GLY A 581 -13.36 -2.03 -2.89
CA GLY A 581 -14.08 -1.89 -1.62
C GLY A 581 -14.90 -3.12 -1.19
N ASN A 582 -14.89 -4.22 -1.95
CA ASN A 582 -15.47 -5.51 -1.56
C ASN A 582 -14.46 -6.30 -0.73
N PHE A 583 -14.20 -5.85 0.49
CA PHE A 583 -13.33 -6.55 1.45
C PHE A 583 -13.77 -8.02 1.64
N PRO A 584 -12.82 -8.97 1.79
CA PRO A 584 -13.13 -10.35 2.14
C PRO A 584 -13.95 -10.45 3.44
N LEU A 585 -14.75 -11.50 3.59
CA LEU A 585 -15.64 -11.70 4.75
C LEU A 585 -14.95 -11.47 6.10
N TRP A 586 -13.73 -11.95 6.28
CA TRP A 586 -13.00 -11.82 7.54
C TRP A 586 -12.65 -10.37 7.90
N MET A 587 -12.47 -9.49 6.90
CA MET A 587 -12.17 -8.06 7.06
C MET A 587 -13.41 -7.16 7.05
N ALA A 588 -14.47 -7.54 6.31
CA ALA A 588 -15.59 -6.67 5.98
C ALA A 588 -16.18 -5.99 7.24
N PRO A 589 -16.37 -4.65 7.26
CA PRO A 589 -16.80 -3.93 8.47
C PRO A 589 -18.20 -4.34 8.91
N THR A 590 -19.05 -4.70 7.95
CA THR A 590 -20.33 -5.37 8.12
C THR A 590 -20.25 -6.67 7.35
N GLN A 591 -20.35 -7.82 8.02
CA GLN A 591 -20.24 -9.15 7.40
C GLN A 591 -21.61 -9.66 6.96
N LEU A 592 -22.58 -9.54 7.87
CA LEU A 592 -23.98 -9.92 7.69
C LEU A 592 -24.87 -8.69 7.94
N LYS A 593 -25.95 -8.55 7.17
CA LYS A 593 -26.96 -7.50 7.38
C LYS A 593 -28.37 -8.06 7.32
N LEU A 594 -29.13 -7.91 8.40
CA LEU A 594 -30.53 -8.33 8.49
C LEU A 594 -31.45 -7.25 7.90
N LEU A 595 -32.34 -7.69 7.02
CA LEU A 595 -33.34 -6.88 6.29
C LEU A 595 -34.75 -7.33 6.71
N PRO A 596 -35.28 -6.80 7.83
CA PRO A 596 -36.64 -7.07 8.29
C PRO A 596 -37.69 -6.58 7.28
N VAL A 597 -38.65 -7.44 6.95
CA VAL A 597 -39.75 -7.13 6.02
C VAL A 597 -40.86 -6.32 6.69
N THR A 598 -41.02 -6.44 8.01
CA THR A 598 -42.01 -5.72 8.81
C THR A 598 -41.43 -5.30 10.17
N ASP A 599 -42.05 -4.33 10.84
CA ASP A 599 -41.66 -3.94 12.20
C ASP A 599 -41.85 -5.07 13.24
N VAL A 600 -42.74 -6.04 12.96
CA VAL A 600 -43.07 -7.15 13.87
C VAL A 600 -41.88 -8.08 14.13
N VAL A 601 -40.95 -8.20 13.17
CA VAL A 601 -39.78 -9.09 13.29
C VAL A 601 -38.50 -8.37 13.74
N LEU A 602 -38.59 -7.09 14.16
CA LEU A 602 -37.42 -6.31 14.57
C LEU A 602 -36.76 -6.85 15.84
N ASP A 603 -37.54 -7.17 16.87
CA ASP A 603 -37.00 -7.68 18.14
C ASP A 603 -36.27 -9.01 17.92
N PHE A 604 -36.84 -9.90 17.12
CA PHE A 604 -36.18 -11.13 16.65
C PHE A 604 -34.89 -10.85 15.86
N CYS A 605 -34.88 -9.85 14.97
CA CYS A 605 -33.64 -9.44 14.29
C CYS A 605 -32.59 -8.90 15.28
N HIS A 606 -33.00 -8.23 16.35
CA HIS A 606 -32.10 -7.75 17.40
C HIS A 606 -31.59 -8.88 18.31
N GLU A 607 -32.40 -9.91 18.60
CA GLU A 607 -31.98 -11.13 19.28
C GLU A 607 -30.92 -11.89 18.47
N VAL A 608 -31.19 -12.17 17.18
CA VAL A 608 -30.24 -12.81 16.25
C VAL A 608 -28.96 -11.99 16.13
N ALA A 609 -29.07 -10.66 16.05
CA ALA A 609 -27.90 -9.79 16.01
C ALA A 609 -27.09 -9.79 17.33
N ALA A 610 -27.73 -10.02 18.48
CA ALA A 610 -27.06 -10.17 19.76
C ALA A 610 -26.38 -11.54 19.91
N GLU A 611 -26.97 -12.62 19.38
CA GLU A 611 -26.34 -13.94 19.32
C GLU A 611 -25.10 -13.93 18.42
N ALA A 612 -25.24 -13.46 17.18
CA ALA A 612 -24.14 -13.40 16.21
C ALA A 612 -22.97 -12.54 16.72
N LYS A 613 -23.23 -11.43 17.44
CA LYS A 613 -22.18 -10.60 18.08
C LYS A 613 -21.44 -11.32 19.20
N LYS A 614 -22.09 -12.21 19.97
CA LYS A 614 -21.40 -13.04 20.99
C LYS A 614 -20.43 -14.04 20.35
N LYS A 615 -20.73 -14.52 19.14
CA LYS A 615 -19.84 -15.32 18.29
C LYS A 615 -18.89 -14.46 17.41
N GLY A 616 -18.76 -13.16 17.69
CA GLY A 616 -17.80 -12.27 17.02
C GLY A 616 -18.22 -11.71 15.66
N ILE A 617 -19.38 -12.10 15.12
CA ILE A 617 -19.84 -11.66 13.79
C ILE A 617 -20.30 -10.20 13.80
N ARG A 618 -19.79 -9.42 12.85
CA ARG A 618 -20.09 -7.99 12.68
C ARG A 618 -21.38 -7.80 11.89
N ILE A 619 -22.50 -7.81 12.62
CA ILE A 619 -23.86 -7.77 12.05
C ILE A 619 -24.58 -6.43 12.28
N GLU A 620 -25.25 -5.95 11.24
CA GLU A 620 -26.16 -4.79 11.24
C GLU A 620 -27.62 -5.24 11.04
N VAL A 621 -28.58 -4.50 11.61
CA VAL A 621 -30.01 -4.64 11.35
C VAL A 621 -30.49 -3.35 10.70
N ASP A 622 -31.19 -3.43 9.57
CA ASP A 622 -31.64 -2.25 8.82
C ASP A 622 -33.15 -2.24 8.64
N ARG A 623 -33.80 -1.57 9.61
CA ARG A 623 -35.24 -1.24 9.56
C ARG A 623 -35.61 -0.28 8.42
N GLY A 624 -34.63 0.35 7.76
CA GLY A 624 -34.80 1.60 6.99
C GLY A 624 -36.07 1.65 6.14
N SER A 625 -36.78 2.78 6.21
CA SER A 625 -38.18 3.02 5.76
C SER A 625 -38.43 2.93 4.24
N GLU A 626 -37.62 2.16 3.55
CA GLU A 626 -37.56 1.95 2.11
C GLU A 626 -38.07 0.55 1.77
N ARG A 627 -38.57 0.35 0.55
CA ARG A 627 -38.97 -0.98 0.09
C ARG A 627 -37.77 -1.95 0.10
N LEU A 628 -38.00 -3.22 0.45
CA LEU A 628 -36.98 -4.28 0.54
C LEU A 628 -36.00 -4.31 -0.66
N ALA A 629 -36.50 -4.18 -1.89
CA ALA A 629 -35.65 -4.15 -3.09
C ALA A 629 -34.65 -2.97 -3.15
N LYS A 630 -34.94 -1.86 -2.46
CA LYS A 630 -34.02 -0.73 -2.27
C LYS A 630 -33.10 -0.96 -1.07
N GLN A 631 -33.57 -1.56 0.03
CA GLN A 631 -32.69 -1.99 1.14
C GLN A 631 -31.60 -2.97 0.65
N ILE A 632 -31.97 -3.98 -0.14
CA ILE A 632 -31.04 -4.94 -0.79
C ILE A 632 -30.04 -4.19 -1.67
N ARG A 633 -30.53 -3.32 -2.58
CA ARG A 633 -29.65 -2.51 -3.45
C ARG A 633 -28.67 -1.64 -2.64
N ASN A 634 -29.13 -1.03 -1.55
CA ASN A 634 -28.27 -0.22 -0.68
C ASN A 634 -27.18 -1.07 -0.02
N ALA A 635 -27.49 -2.31 0.40
CA ALA A 635 -26.52 -3.24 0.97
C ALA A 635 -25.51 -3.77 -0.08
N GLU A 636 -25.98 -4.08 -1.30
CA GLU A 636 -25.14 -4.46 -2.44
C GLU A 636 -24.21 -3.30 -2.89
N GLN A 637 -24.67 -2.05 -2.83
CA GLN A 637 -23.85 -0.85 -3.05
C GLN A 637 -22.84 -0.61 -1.93
N ALA A 638 -23.22 -0.83 -0.67
CA ALA A 638 -22.37 -0.74 0.51
C ALA A 638 -21.37 -1.92 0.64
N ARG A 639 -21.24 -2.77 -0.40
CA ARG A 639 -20.28 -3.89 -0.50
C ARG A 639 -20.36 -4.92 0.63
N ILE A 640 -21.54 -5.08 1.25
CA ILE A 640 -21.75 -6.03 2.34
C ILE A 640 -21.73 -7.45 1.76
N PRO A 641 -20.91 -8.40 2.28
CA PRO A 641 -20.79 -9.74 1.69
C PRO A 641 -22.09 -10.54 1.71
N ILE A 642 -22.75 -10.61 2.87
CA ILE A 642 -23.96 -11.40 3.09
C ILE A 642 -25.10 -10.52 3.62
N MET A 643 -26.30 -10.73 3.09
CA MET A 643 -27.55 -10.15 3.55
C MET A 643 -28.49 -11.28 3.96
N ALA A 644 -29.41 -11.04 4.89
CA ALA A 644 -30.49 -11.97 5.18
C ALA A 644 -31.82 -11.23 5.26
N VAL A 645 -32.81 -11.68 4.48
CA VAL A 645 -34.19 -11.19 4.56
C VAL A 645 -34.91 -11.93 5.68
N VAL A 646 -35.69 -11.20 6.47
CA VAL A 646 -36.42 -11.76 7.62
C VAL A 646 -37.89 -11.37 7.53
N GLY A 647 -38.77 -12.34 7.29
CA GLY A 647 -40.22 -12.21 7.38
C GLY A 647 -40.81 -12.99 8.56
N MET A 648 -42.14 -13.00 8.66
CA MET A 648 -42.87 -13.73 9.71
C MET A 648 -42.53 -15.23 9.69
N LYS A 649 -42.45 -15.82 8.49
CA LYS A 649 -42.09 -17.23 8.31
C LYS A 649 -40.70 -17.54 8.86
N GLU A 650 -39.71 -16.70 8.55
CA GLU A 650 -38.32 -16.85 9.00
C GLU A 650 -38.21 -16.75 10.53
N MET A 651 -39.01 -15.87 11.16
CA MET A 651 -39.17 -15.79 12.61
C MET A 651 -39.84 -17.05 13.20
N GLU A 652 -40.93 -17.52 12.61
CA GLU A 652 -41.65 -18.72 13.04
C GLU A 652 -40.80 -20.00 12.93
N THR A 653 -40.02 -20.14 11.86
CA THR A 653 -39.17 -21.32 11.63
C THR A 653 -37.75 -21.20 12.20
N LYS A 654 -37.39 -20.05 12.79
CA LYS A 654 -36.03 -19.71 13.26
C LYS A 654 -34.94 -19.89 12.19
N THR A 655 -35.26 -19.46 10.97
CA THR A 655 -34.34 -19.47 9.83
C THR A 655 -34.09 -18.05 9.32
N LEU A 656 -33.18 -17.92 8.37
CA LEU A 656 -32.86 -16.68 7.65
C LEU A 656 -32.87 -16.96 6.15
N ALA A 657 -33.43 -16.08 5.33
CA ALA A 657 -33.36 -16.18 3.87
C ALA A 657 -32.11 -15.41 3.38
N VAL A 658 -31.04 -16.16 3.08
CA VAL A 658 -29.67 -15.62 2.94
C VAL A 658 -29.35 -15.30 1.48
N ARG A 659 -28.72 -14.15 1.26
CA ARG A 659 -28.29 -13.65 -0.04
C ARG A 659 -26.82 -13.23 0.00
N SER A 660 -26.00 -13.81 -0.87
CA SER A 660 -24.65 -13.32 -1.17
C SER A 660 -24.71 -12.16 -2.15
N ARG A 661 -23.85 -11.15 -1.94
CA ARG A 661 -23.62 -10.08 -2.93
C ARG A 661 -23.04 -10.60 -4.25
N LYS A 662 -22.28 -11.70 -4.24
CA LYS A 662 -21.63 -12.27 -5.44
C LYS A 662 -22.51 -13.28 -6.17
N LEU A 663 -23.12 -14.21 -5.44
CA LEU A 663 -23.88 -15.34 -6.03
C LEU A 663 -25.40 -15.09 -6.10
N GLY A 664 -25.92 -14.07 -5.43
CA GLY A 664 -27.36 -13.84 -5.33
C GLY A 664 -27.98 -14.65 -4.18
N ASP A 665 -29.15 -15.24 -4.43
CA ASP A 665 -29.89 -16.00 -3.42
C ASP A 665 -29.16 -17.31 -3.07
N LEU A 666 -29.01 -17.60 -1.77
CA LEU A 666 -28.42 -18.84 -1.24
C LEU A 666 -29.46 -19.75 -0.58
N GLY A 667 -30.74 -19.35 -0.53
CA GLY A 667 -31.80 -20.12 0.13
C GLY A 667 -31.90 -19.82 1.63
N SER A 668 -32.45 -20.79 2.39
CA SER A 668 -32.76 -20.60 3.81
C SER A 668 -31.88 -21.45 4.72
N PHE A 669 -31.31 -20.81 5.75
CA PHE A 669 -30.40 -21.44 6.72
C PHE A 669 -30.97 -21.32 8.13
N ALA A 670 -30.68 -22.30 9.00
CA ALA A 670 -30.88 -22.15 10.43
C ALA A 670 -29.91 -21.09 11.00
N ILE A 671 -30.33 -20.37 12.04
CA ILE A 671 -29.55 -19.25 12.61
C ILE A 671 -28.21 -19.71 13.18
N SER A 672 -28.20 -20.82 13.94
CA SER A 672 -26.98 -21.44 14.48
C SER A 672 -25.95 -21.69 13.38
N ASP A 673 -26.39 -22.45 12.38
CA ASP A 673 -25.56 -23.03 11.33
C ASP A 673 -24.96 -21.93 10.43
N LEU A 674 -25.76 -20.89 10.13
CA LEU A 674 -25.28 -19.71 9.42
C LEU A 674 -24.20 -18.97 10.21
N ILE A 675 -24.39 -18.76 11.52
CA ILE A 675 -23.41 -18.02 12.32
C ILE A 675 -22.11 -18.83 12.45
N ASP A 676 -22.20 -20.14 12.67
CA ASP A 676 -21.01 -21.00 12.82
C ASP A 676 -20.23 -21.16 11.49
N GLU A 677 -20.90 -21.25 10.34
CA GLU A 677 -20.23 -21.19 9.03
C GLU A 677 -19.58 -19.81 8.78
N LEU A 678 -20.24 -18.71 9.17
CA LEU A 678 -19.66 -17.37 9.05
C LEU A 678 -18.43 -17.18 9.94
N VAL A 679 -18.40 -17.80 11.13
CA VAL A 679 -17.20 -17.84 11.99
C VAL A 679 -16.10 -18.64 11.31
N GLN A 680 -16.38 -19.87 10.89
CA GLN A 680 -15.37 -20.74 10.28
C GLN A 680 -14.80 -20.16 8.97
N CYS A 681 -15.62 -19.50 8.16
CA CYS A 681 -15.18 -18.74 7.00
C CYS A 681 -14.30 -17.53 7.37
N SER A 682 -14.65 -16.79 8.43
CA SER A 682 -13.85 -15.67 8.92
C SER A 682 -12.48 -16.11 9.44
N GLU A 683 -12.43 -17.20 10.20
CA GLU A 683 -11.18 -17.78 10.73
C GLU A 683 -10.29 -18.32 9.59
N ALA A 684 -10.88 -19.01 8.62
CA ALA A 684 -10.16 -19.48 7.43
C ALA A 684 -9.76 -18.35 6.46
N ALA A 685 -10.34 -17.15 6.58
CA ALA A 685 -10.34 -16.09 5.55
C ALA A 685 -10.89 -16.52 4.18
N VAL A 686 -11.67 -17.59 4.15
CA VAL A 686 -12.35 -18.10 2.95
C VAL A 686 -13.67 -17.36 2.79
N GLU A 687 -14.02 -16.96 1.57
CA GLU A 687 -15.35 -16.37 1.32
C GLU A 687 -16.42 -17.45 1.49
N MET A 688 -17.54 -17.15 2.17
CA MET A 688 -18.64 -18.12 2.35
C MET A 688 -19.14 -18.69 1.02
N THR A 689 -19.04 -17.91 -0.07
CA THR A 689 -19.39 -18.35 -1.43
C THR A 689 -18.53 -19.50 -1.96
N THR A 690 -17.25 -19.59 -1.56
CA THR A 690 -16.33 -20.65 -2.01
C THR A 690 -16.47 -21.95 -1.23
N LYS A 691 -17.11 -21.96 -0.05
CA LYS A 691 -17.55 -23.19 0.62
C LYS A 691 -19.00 -23.58 0.32
N GLY A 692 -19.87 -22.61 0.04
CA GLY A 692 -21.27 -22.84 -0.33
C GLY A 692 -21.47 -23.46 -1.72
N THR A 693 -20.39 -23.80 -2.43
CA THR A 693 -20.42 -24.59 -3.66
C THR A 693 -19.97 -26.01 -3.31
N THR A 694 -20.77 -27.02 -3.66
CA THR A 694 -20.64 -28.40 -3.14
C THR A 694 -19.27 -29.00 -3.42
N ALA A 695 -18.65 -29.59 -2.38
CA ALA A 695 -17.36 -30.23 -2.48
C ALA A 695 -17.36 -31.42 -3.45
N GLU A 696 -16.39 -31.44 -4.36
CA GLU A 696 -15.97 -32.65 -5.05
C GLU A 696 -15.23 -33.53 -4.04
N VAL A 697 -15.68 -34.77 -3.88
CA VAL A 697 -15.05 -35.74 -2.96
C VAL A 697 -14.26 -36.73 -3.81
N GLU A 698 -12.94 -36.71 -3.64
CA GLU A 698 -12.06 -37.72 -4.22
C GLU A 698 -12.40 -39.10 -3.63
N VAL A 699 -12.54 -40.11 -4.50
CA VAL A 699 -12.79 -41.50 -4.10
C VAL A 699 -11.76 -42.38 -4.78
N GLU A 700 -10.80 -42.85 -4.00
CA GLU A 700 -9.88 -43.92 -4.39
C GLU A 700 -10.68 -45.21 -4.66
N VAL A 701 -10.28 -45.98 -5.68
CA VAL A 701 -10.87 -47.28 -6.00
C VAL A 701 -9.73 -48.27 -6.23
N GLU A 702 -9.57 -49.22 -5.31
CA GLU A 702 -8.65 -50.35 -5.42
C GLU A 702 -9.10 -51.32 -6.54
N GLN A 703 -8.17 -52.11 -7.07
CA GLN A 703 -8.38 -53.00 -8.23
C GLN A 703 -8.38 -54.48 -7.83
N GLU A 704 -9.49 -55.18 -8.07
CA GLU A 704 -9.66 -56.64 -8.15
C GLU A 704 -11.06 -56.88 -8.80
N GLU A 705 -11.27 -57.71 -9.84
CA GLU A 705 -10.38 -58.53 -10.70
C GLU A 705 -10.49 -58.10 -12.17
#